data_AF-A0A559MG64-F1
#
_entry.id   AF-A0A559MG64-F1
#
_cell.length_a   1.000
_cell.length_b   1.000
_cell.length_c   1.000
_cell.angle_alpha   90.00
_cell.angle_beta   90.00
_cell.angle_gamma   90.00
#
_symmetry.space_group_name_H-M   'P 1'
#
loop_
_entity.id
_entity.type
_entity.pdbx_description
1 polymer ?
#
loop_
_entity_poly.entity_id
_entity_poly.type
_entity_poly.pdbx_seq_one_letter_code
_entity_poly.pdbx_strand_id
1 'polypeptide(L)'
;MATRSFLLGTTSVVIAGSLFYILYENNHIQPLPPTRLRSEIRAEREKWRQVQEKKEEIAATNSEQLSELPFQTDKQVAALDDSAWGNFTNKFALFSAVADLEWSSMADRIVDVVMPDWAKLLPEYISKLQRELSMAPGSLADEIWQDAHDPYINPEIEHSATVRVSLELCDEEKAFLQKRKKFTTAALAKYLGIPEEEVNPEDVPTIAMVGSGGGLRALVAGTGSMLAADEAGLFDCITYTAGVSGSCWLQALYNSSLGERRLDRLVEHLKARLGVHIAYPPVALAALNQAPTNKFLLSGFVEKLKGDPDSDLGLVDVYGLLLAARLLVPKGEIGVDDRDLKISNQRDYIKHGENPLPIYTAVRHEIPIIEQSSELEKATDKPTEEMKAKAKREAYFQWMEITPYEFFCEEFSAGIPTWALGRKFENGKDVGQDGFHVPELRLPLLLGVFGSAFCATLSHYYKEVRPLVKGLTGFGSIDEMIAGRDEDLSKVHPIVPASLPNFAKGMKGQLPETTPESIYEDTHLQLMDAGMSNNLPIYPLLRPGREVDVLIAFDASADIKTENWLSVADGYARQRGIKGWPVGLGWPKSSDTTEKAARQLEEAQASTAAEANSKLEDAKADQAEHLKDVAESKTQLPRNAEDHGDLGYCTVWVGTTQERASTSEDVPSKAVKDDWELMDPDAGIAVVYFPLMSNPKVEGVDPVTNDYMSTWNFVYTPEDIDNVVSLARANFEEGREQTRRCVRAVYERKKKKREEKESAERQERWRRKVRLGIVGKKGEGDHFHLT
;
A
#
# COMPACT_ATOMS: atom_id res chain seq x y z
N MET A 1 -59.80 10.83 -36.22
CA MET A 1 -59.95 12.22 -35.72
C MET A 1 -60.73 12.17 -34.42
N ALA A 2 -60.27 12.90 -33.40
CA ALA A 2 -60.82 13.00 -32.05
C ALA A 2 -60.78 11.72 -31.18
N THR A 3 -59.74 11.58 -30.36
CA THR A 3 -59.82 11.38 -28.89
C THR A 3 -58.45 10.97 -28.33
N ARG A 4 -57.79 11.89 -27.60
CA ARG A 4 -56.92 11.69 -26.42
C ARG A 4 -56.07 12.96 -26.19
N SER A 5 -56.65 13.93 -25.50
CA SER A 5 -55.94 15.05 -24.87
C SER A 5 -56.76 15.49 -23.67
N PHE A 6 -56.73 14.68 -22.61
CA PHE A 6 -57.28 15.03 -21.30
C PHE A 6 -56.74 14.08 -20.22
N LEU A 7 -55.44 14.17 -19.88
CA LEU A 7 -54.85 13.52 -18.68
C LEU A 7 -53.38 13.87 -18.41
N LEU A 8 -53.00 15.15 -18.46
CA LEU A 8 -51.65 15.61 -18.06
C LEU A 8 -51.64 16.92 -17.26
N GLY A 9 -52.77 17.26 -16.62
CA GLY A 9 -52.93 18.52 -15.86
C GLY A 9 -53.02 18.38 -14.34
N THR A 10 -53.01 17.16 -13.77
CA THR A 10 -53.31 16.96 -12.33
C THR A 10 -52.20 16.28 -11.52
N THR A 11 -51.11 15.82 -12.13
CA THR A 11 -50.00 15.18 -11.41
C THR A 11 -48.92 16.15 -10.92
N SER A 12 -48.84 17.35 -11.48
CA SER A 12 -47.79 18.32 -11.13
C SER A 12 -48.07 19.14 -9.86
N VAL A 13 -49.33 19.20 -9.39
CA VAL A 13 -49.71 20.00 -8.21
C VAL A 13 -49.60 19.19 -6.90
N VAL A 14 -49.72 17.85 -6.96
CA VAL A 14 -49.57 17.00 -5.77
C VAL A 14 -48.10 16.82 -5.40
N ILE A 15 -47.20 16.68 -6.39
CA ILE A 15 -45.76 16.48 -6.15
C ILE A 15 -45.09 17.75 -5.59
N ALA A 16 -45.51 18.94 -6.05
CA ALA A 16 -44.99 20.21 -5.54
C ALA A 16 -45.42 20.48 -4.09
N GLY A 17 -46.61 20.03 -3.68
CA GLY A 17 -47.10 20.15 -2.30
C GLY A 17 -46.44 19.16 -1.33
N SER A 18 -46.09 17.96 -1.79
CA SER A 18 -45.43 16.94 -0.94
C SER A 18 -43.98 17.29 -0.62
N LEU A 19 -43.25 17.90 -1.56
CA LEU A 19 -41.87 18.34 -1.37
C LEU A 19 -41.74 19.50 -0.38
N PHE A 20 -42.75 20.37 -0.29
CA PHE A 20 -42.74 21.49 0.66
C PHE A 20 -43.03 21.06 2.10
N TYR A 21 -43.76 19.96 2.31
CA TYR A 21 -44.05 19.41 3.64
C TYR A 21 -42.85 18.61 4.20
N ILE A 22 -42.12 17.90 3.35
CA ILE A 22 -40.91 17.13 3.74
C ILE A 22 -39.74 18.05 4.12
N LEU A 23 -39.70 19.28 3.61
CA LEU A 23 -38.65 20.26 3.90
C LEU A 23 -38.86 21.07 5.18
N TYR A 24 -40.00 20.94 5.87
CA TYR A 24 -40.33 21.79 7.04
C TYR A 24 -40.16 21.10 8.40
N GLU A 25 -39.83 19.80 8.46
CA GLU A 25 -39.80 19.05 9.72
C GLU A 25 -38.45 18.34 10.01
N ASN A 26 -37.33 19.04 9.84
CA ASN A 26 -36.05 18.57 10.35
C ASN A 26 -35.23 19.71 10.98
N ASN A 27 -35.46 19.94 12.27
CA ASN A 27 -34.63 20.80 13.12
C ASN A 27 -33.37 20.03 13.57
N HIS A 28 -32.37 19.91 12.68
CA HIS A 28 -30.98 19.71 13.08
C HIS A 28 -30.08 20.57 12.18
N ILE A 29 -29.68 21.72 12.72
CA ILE A 29 -28.78 22.67 12.07
C ILE A 29 -27.37 22.06 12.06
N GLN A 30 -26.94 21.51 10.93
CA GLN A 30 -25.52 21.42 10.60
C GLN A 30 -25.03 22.84 10.24
N PRO A 31 -23.90 23.32 10.78
CA PRO A 31 -23.32 24.57 10.28
C PRO A 31 -22.91 24.35 8.83
N LEU A 32 -23.47 25.14 7.92
CA LEU A 32 -23.02 25.19 6.52
C LEU A 32 -21.51 25.46 6.50
N PRO A 33 -20.74 24.79 5.63
CA PRO A 33 -19.35 25.17 5.40
C PRO A 33 -19.28 26.64 5.00
N PRO A 34 -18.21 27.36 5.36
CA PRO A 34 -18.11 28.80 5.12
C PRO A 34 -18.42 29.11 3.66
N THR A 35 -19.46 29.91 3.44
CA THR A 35 -19.90 30.31 2.11
C THR A 35 -18.78 31.08 1.43
N ARG A 36 -18.17 30.46 0.42
CA ARG A 36 -17.22 31.12 -0.50
C ARG A 36 -17.87 32.38 -1.06
N LEU A 37 -17.08 33.43 -1.25
CA LEU A 37 -17.61 34.70 -1.74
C LEU A 37 -18.12 34.51 -3.17
N ARG A 38 -19.30 35.06 -3.49
CA ARG A 38 -19.86 35.05 -4.86
C ARG A 38 -18.92 35.67 -5.90
N SER A 39 -18.01 36.55 -5.48
CA SER A 39 -16.97 37.11 -6.34
C SER A 39 -15.92 36.07 -6.75
N GLU A 40 -15.57 35.14 -5.87
CA GLU A 40 -14.62 34.05 -6.16
C GLU A 40 -15.23 33.07 -7.16
N ILE A 41 -16.49 32.67 -6.94
CA ILE A 41 -17.23 31.77 -7.86
C ILE A 41 -17.40 32.43 -9.24
N ARG A 42 -17.60 33.75 -9.29
CA ARG A 42 -17.75 34.49 -10.55
C ARG A 42 -16.42 34.59 -11.29
N ALA A 43 -15.34 34.93 -10.60
CA ALA A 43 -14.00 34.99 -11.18
C ALA A 43 -13.54 33.61 -11.70
N GLU A 44 -13.89 32.54 -10.98
CA GLU A 44 -13.60 31.17 -11.37
C GLU A 44 -14.39 30.75 -12.62
N ARG A 45 -15.69 31.10 -12.71
CA ARG A 45 -16.49 30.87 -13.93
C ARG A 45 -15.99 31.66 -15.13
N GLU A 46 -15.55 32.90 -14.93
CA GLU A 46 -15.03 33.75 -15.99
C GLU A 46 -13.68 33.21 -16.51
N LYS A 47 -12.83 32.72 -15.61
CA LYS A 47 -11.60 31.98 -15.95
C LYS A 47 -11.90 30.68 -16.68
N TRP A 48 -12.88 29.90 -16.23
CA TRP A 48 -13.28 28.64 -16.88
C TRP A 48 -13.78 28.88 -18.31
N ARG A 49 -14.49 29.99 -18.54
CA ARG A 49 -14.96 30.40 -19.86
C ARG A 49 -13.82 30.79 -20.79
N GLN A 50 -12.85 31.55 -20.28
CA GLN A 50 -11.64 31.91 -21.03
C GLN A 50 -10.79 30.68 -21.39
N VAL A 51 -10.73 29.68 -20.52
CA VAL A 51 -10.04 28.40 -20.80
C VAL A 51 -10.75 27.61 -21.90
N GLN A 52 -12.08 27.54 -21.89
CA GLN A 52 -12.84 26.86 -22.95
C GLN A 52 -12.69 27.57 -24.30
N GLU A 53 -12.78 28.90 -24.32
CA GLU A 53 -12.56 29.70 -25.53
C GLU A 53 -11.13 29.48 -26.09
N LYS A 54 -10.11 29.42 -25.22
CA LYS A 54 -8.73 29.15 -25.65
C LYS A 54 -8.52 27.71 -26.15
N LYS A 55 -9.21 26.72 -25.56
CA LYS A 55 -9.20 25.32 -26.04
C LYS A 55 -9.85 25.20 -27.42
N GLU A 56 -10.98 25.88 -27.63
CA GLU A 56 -11.66 25.92 -28.93
C GLU A 56 -10.81 26.63 -29.99
N GLU A 57 -10.13 27.72 -29.63
CA GLU A 57 -9.22 28.46 -30.52
C GLU A 57 -7.99 27.62 -30.92
N ILE A 58 -7.38 26.90 -29.98
CA ILE A 58 -6.27 25.96 -30.26
C ILE A 58 -6.75 24.80 -31.12
N ALA A 59 -7.92 24.22 -30.83
CA ALA A 59 -8.48 23.14 -31.64
C ALA A 59 -8.80 23.58 -33.07
N ALA A 60 -9.31 24.81 -33.26
CA ALA A 60 -9.57 25.39 -34.58
C ALA A 60 -8.27 25.66 -35.34
N THR A 61 -7.24 26.21 -34.67
CA THR A 61 -5.92 26.47 -35.26
C THR A 61 -5.24 25.17 -35.68
N ASN A 62 -5.32 24.13 -34.84
CA ASN A 62 -4.80 22.80 -35.15
C ASN A 62 -5.57 22.16 -36.31
N SER A 63 -6.89 22.36 -36.40
CA SER A 63 -7.71 21.88 -37.53
C SER A 63 -7.35 22.56 -38.86
N GLU A 64 -7.03 23.85 -38.85
CA GLU A 64 -6.54 24.56 -40.05
C GLU A 64 -5.15 24.06 -40.45
N GLN A 65 -4.22 23.90 -39.50
CA GLN A 65 -2.89 23.35 -39.75
C GLN A 65 -2.92 21.89 -40.25
N LEU A 66 -3.87 21.09 -39.77
CA LEU A 66 -4.13 19.72 -40.26
C LEU A 66 -4.62 19.68 -41.71
N SER A 67 -5.31 20.72 -42.18
CA SER A 67 -5.85 20.80 -43.54
C SER A 67 -4.80 21.19 -44.60
N GLU A 68 -3.66 21.75 -44.17
CA GLU A 68 -2.56 22.17 -45.03
C GLU A 68 -1.45 21.12 -45.17
N LEU A 69 -1.49 20.03 -44.39
CA LEU A 69 -0.47 18.98 -44.43
C LEU A 69 -0.75 17.97 -45.57
N PRO A 70 0.20 17.76 -46.49
CA PRO A 70 0.07 16.72 -47.51
C PRO A 70 0.23 15.35 -46.83
N PHE A 71 -0.87 14.60 -46.71
CA PHE A 71 -0.84 13.18 -46.34
C PHE A 71 -0.18 12.38 -47.48
N GLN A 72 1.15 12.31 -47.48
CA GLN A 72 1.89 11.32 -48.24
C GLN A 72 2.21 10.12 -47.35
N THR A 73 1.75 8.96 -47.80
CA THR A 73 2.01 7.64 -47.25
C THR A 73 3.46 7.23 -47.51
N ASP A 74 4.43 7.89 -46.89
CA ASP A 74 5.84 7.47 -46.96
C ASP A 74 6.26 6.77 -45.67
N LYS A 75 6.50 5.46 -45.80
CA LYS A 75 7.25 4.64 -44.84
C LYS A 75 8.69 5.16 -44.77
N GLN A 76 8.92 6.24 -44.03
CA GLN A 76 10.25 6.59 -43.53
C GLN A 76 10.36 6.10 -42.09
N VAL A 77 11.31 5.19 -41.87
CA VAL A 77 11.74 4.75 -40.55
C VAL A 77 12.35 5.97 -39.87
N ALA A 78 11.64 6.52 -38.87
CA ALA A 78 12.13 7.61 -38.04
C ALA A 78 13.43 7.16 -37.32
N ALA A 79 14.34 8.11 -37.09
CA ALA A 79 15.54 7.88 -36.32
C ALA A 79 15.19 7.22 -34.97
N LEU A 80 15.97 6.22 -34.56
CA LEU A 80 15.79 5.51 -33.29
C LEU A 80 15.89 6.51 -32.14
N ASP A 81 14.74 6.81 -31.51
CA ASP A 81 14.66 7.51 -30.24
C ASP A 81 15.07 6.51 -29.15
N ASP A 82 16.28 6.69 -28.60
CA ASP A 82 16.86 5.82 -27.58
C ASP A 82 16.28 6.07 -26.16
N SER A 83 15.33 7.02 -26.01
CA SER A 83 14.66 7.26 -24.73
C SER A 83 13.75 6.10 -24.31
N ALA A 84 13.40 6.04 -23.03
CA ALA A 84 12.43 5.08 -22.47
C ALA A 84 11.13 5.00 -23.29
N TRP A 85 10.58 6.16 -23.70
CA TRP A 85 9.38 6.22 -24.54
C TRP A 85 9.63 5.69 -25.96
N GLY A 86 10.74 6.08 -26.59
CA GLY A 86 11.12 5.57 -27.92
C GLY A 86 11.30 4.04 -27.91
N ASN A 87 11.98 3.52 -26.91
CA ASN A 87 12.14 2.08 -26.69
C ASN A 87 10.81 1.36 -26.48
N PHE A 88 9.89 1.94 -25.70
CA PHE A 88 8.55 1.41 -25.51
C PHE A 88 7.76 1.38 -26.82
N THR A 89 7.65 2.51 -27.52
CA THR A 89 6.85 2.62 -28.76
C THR A 89 7.36 1.67 -29.84
N ASN A 90 8.68 1.52 -29.97
CA ASN A 90 9.30 0.56 -30.88
C ASN A 90 8.95 -0.89 -30.54
N LYS A 91 9.09 -1.29 -29.26
CA LYS A 91 8.73 -2.64 -28.80
C LYS A 91 7.23 -2.91 -28.96
N PHE A 92 6.39 -1.93 -28.64
CA PHE A 92 4.94 -2.05 -28.74
C PHE A 92 4.45 -2.13 -30.20
N ALA A 93 5.07 -1.38 -31.11
CA ALA A 93 4.80 -1.48 -32.55
C ALA A 93 5.21 -2.84 -33.12
N LEU A 94 6.36 -3.38 -32.70
CA LEU A 94 6.78 -4.74 -33.04
C LEU A 94 5.79 -5.79 -32.52
N PHE A 95 5.36 -5.66 -31.26
CA PHE A 95 4.36 -6.54 -30.66
C PHE A 95 3.04 -6.50 -31.43
N SER A 96 2.52 -5.32 -31.75
CA SER A 96 1.28 -5.18 -32.51
C SER A 96 1.40 -5.81 -33.91
N ALA A 97 2.52 -5.59 -34.59
CA ALA A 97 2.75 -6.16 -35.92
C ALA A 97 2.83 -7.70 -35.89
N VAL A 98 3.51 -8.28 -34.89
CA VAL A 98 3.58 -9.73 -34.69
C VAL A 98 2.20 -10.29 -34.33
N ALA A 99 1.48 -9.64 -33.42
CA ALA A 99 0.14 -10.04 -33.03
C ALA A 99 -0.80 -10.06 -34.24
N ASP A 100 -0.82 -9.02 -35.09
CA ASP A 100 -1.65 -8.97 -36.29
C ASP A 100 -1.32 -10.08 -37.31
N LEU A 101 -0.03 -10.39 -37.49
CA LEU A 101 0.47 -11.47 -38.37
C LEU A 101 0.09 -12.86 -37.85
N GLU A 102 0.25 -13.11 -36.55
CA GLU A 102 -0.15 -14.38 -35.94
C GLU A 102 -1.68 -14.54 -35.97
N TRP A 103 -2.44 -13.48 -35.61
CA TRP A 103 -3.90 -13.53 -35.55
C TRP A 103 -4.57 -13.71 -36.93
N SER A 104 -4.03 -13.06 -37.95
CA SER A 104 -4.48 -13.27 -39.34
C SER A 104 -4.18 -14.70 -39.81
N SER A 105 -3.00 -15.24 -39.50
CA SER A 105 -2.65 -16.63 -39.84
C SER A 105 -3.49 -17.67 -39.09
N MET A 106 -3.97 -17.34 -37.89
CA MET A 106 -4.88 -18.16 -37.10
C MET A 106 -6.30 -18.17 -37.65
N ALA A 107 -6.82 -17.02 -38.07
CA ALA A 107 -8.13 -16.94 -38.74
C ALA A 107 -8.18 -17.83 -40.00
N ASP A 108 -7.05 -17.95 -40.70
CA ASP A 108 -6.92 -18.79 -41.91
C ASP A 108 -6.69 -20.30 -41.61
N ARG A 109 -6.22 -20.65 -40.41
CA ARG A 109 -5.85 -22.05 -40.03
C ARG A 109 -6.90 -22.78 -39.19
N ILE A 110 -7.95 -22.10 -38.73
CA ILE A 110 -8.87 -22.63 -37.71
C ILE A 110 -10.27 -22.80 -38.31
N VAL A 111 -10.56 -23.99 -38.84
CA VAL A 111 -11.94 -24.43 -39.13
C VAL A 111 -12.53 -25.25 -37.96
N ASP A 112 -11.70 -25.79 -37.06
CA ASP A 112 -12.15 -26.76 -36.04
C ASP A 112 -11.91 -26.36 -34.55
N VAL A 113 -11.48 -25.13 -34.23
CA VAL A 113 -11.34 -24.66 -32.84
C VAL A 113 -12.25 -23.45 -32.61
N VAL A 114 -13.17 -23.56 -31.65
CA VAL A 114 -14.09 -22.46 -31.27
C VAL A 114 -13.29 -21.38 -30.55
N MET A 115 -12.88 -20.34 -31.29
CA MET A 115 -12.25 -19.15 -30.71
C MET A 115 -13.30 -18.32 -29.95
N PRO A 116 -13.05 -17.92 -28.68
CA PRO A 116 -13.95 -17.05 -27.95
C PRO A 116 -14.18 -15.72 -28.68
N ASP A 117 -15.41 -15.21 -28.68
CA ASP A 117 -15.77 -14.01 -29.46
C ASP A 117 -14.97 -12.76 -29.06
N TRP A 118 -14.56 -12.65 -27.79
CA TRP A 118 -13.73 -11.54 -27.33
C TRP A 118 -12.31 -11.55 -27.92
N ALA A 119 -11.79 -12.72 -28.26
CA ALA A 119 -10.44 -12.87 -28.80
C ALA A 119 -10.37 -12.28 -30.22
N LYS A 120 -11.50 -12.25 -30.94
CA LYS A 120 -11.62 -11.60 -32.26
C LYS A 120 -11.48 -10.08 -32.20
N LEU A 121 -11.74 -9.47 -31.03
CA LEU A 121 -11.67 -8.02 -30.82
C LEU A 121 -10.29 -7.54 -30.35
N LEU A 122 -9.39 -8.45 -29.96
CA LEU A 122 -8.07 -8.09 -29.43
C LEU A 122 -7.21 -7.27 -30.39
N PRO A 123 -7.11 -7.61 -31.71
CA PRO A 123 -6.30 -6.82 -32.63
C PRO A 123 -6.78 -5.37 -32.73
N GLU A 124 -8.11 -5.15 -32.70
CA GLU A 124 -8.70 -3.81 -32.73
C GLU A 124 -8.37 -3.03 -31.45
N TYR A 125 -8.48 -3.65 -30.27
CA TYR A 125 -8.11 -3.02 -29.01
C TYR A 125 -6.62 -2.66 -28.93
N ILE A 126 -5.73 -3.54 -29.41
CA ILE A 126 -4.29 -3.32 -29.41
C ILE A 126 -3.92 -2.21 -30.40
N SER A 127 -4.45 -2.26 -31.63
CA SER A 127 -4.26 -1.23 -32.66
C SER A 127 -4.75 0.14 -32.20
N LYS A 128 -5.91 0.19 -31.52
CA LYS A 128 -6.43 1.42 -30.93
C LYS A 128 -5.48 1.94 -29.87
N LEU A 129 -5.07 1.11 -28.91
CA LEU A 129 -4.14 1.49 -27.85
C LEU A 129 -2.81 1.98 -28.42
N GLN A 130 -2.29 1.36 -29.49
CA GLN A 130 -1.08 1.81 -30.18
C GLN A 130 -1.22 3.21 -30.74
N ARG A 131 -2.36 3.51 -31.38
CA ARG A 131 -2.63 4.86 -31.89
C ARG A 131 -2.76 5.87 -30.76
N GLU A 132 -3.46 5.51 -29.67
CA GLU A 132 -3.61 6.38 -28.50
C GLU A 132 -2.26 6.68 -27.81
N LEU A 133 -1.36 5.69 -27.77
CA LEU A 133 -0.01 5.80 -27.21
C LEU A 133 1.06 6.24 -28.23
N SER A 134 0.67 6.81 -29.37
CA SER A 134 1.63 7.19 -30.42
C SER A 134 2.36 8.51 -30.17
N MET A 135 1.92 9.32 -29.19
CA MET A 135 2.32 10.74 -29.03
C MET A 135 2.05 11.62 -30.25
N ALA A 136 1.22 11.17 -31.20
CA ALA A 136 0.76 12.04 -32.27
C ALA A 136 -0.12 13.17 -31.66
N PRO A 137 -0.11 14.38 -32.21
CA PRO A 137 -0.96 15.47 -31.72
C PRO A 137 -2.43 15.04 -31.60
N GLY A 138 -2.99 15.19 -30.40
CA GLY A 138 -4.37 14.77 -30.08
C GLY A 138 -4.56 13.28 -29.76
N SER A 139 -3.49 12.49 -29.68
CA SER A 139 -3.56 11.13 -29.12
C SER A 139 -3.68 11.19 -27.59
N LEU A 140 -4.17 10.12 -26.96
CA LEU A 140 -4.28 10.06 -25.50
C LEU A 140 -2.95 10.35 -24.77
N ALA A 141 -1.83 9.80 -25.25
CA ALA A 141 -0.54 10.05 -24.63
C ALA A 141 -0.09 11.52 -24.75
N ASP A 142 -0.38 12.19 -25.87
CA ASP A 142 -0.15 13.63 -26.02
C ASP A 142 -1.02 14.42 -25.04
N GLU A 143 -2.31 14.08 -24.91
CA GLU A 143 -3.22 14.70 -23.94
C GLU A 143 -2.74 14.52 -22.49
N ILE A 144 -2.35 13.29 -22.11
CA ILE A 144 -1.80 13.00 -20.78
C ILE A 144 -0.53 13.82 -20.53
N TRP A 145 0.37 13.89 -21.51
CA TRP A 145 1.62 14.63 -21.35
C TRP A 145 1.39 16.14 -21.26
N GLN A 146 0.39 16.69 -21.97
CA GLN A 146 -0.05 18.08 -21.81
C GLN A 146 -0.63 18.33 -20.41
N ASP A 147 -1.49 17.43 -19.91
CA ASP A 147 -2.04 17.51 -18.55
C ASP A 147 -0.96 17.43 -17.48
N ALA A 148 0.09 16.64 -17.70
CA ALA A 148 1.25 16.57 -16.79
C ALA A 148 1.95 17.94 -16.63
N HIS A 149 1.84 18.83 -17.63
CA HIS A 149 2.37 20.20 -17.61
C HIS A 149 1.36 21.24 -17.12
N ASP A 150 0.13 20.84 -16.77
CA ASP A 150 -0.91 21.76 -16.31
C ASP A 150 -0.87 21.90 -14.77
N PRO A 151 -0.48 23.08 -14.24
CA PRO A 151 -0.44 23.32 -12.78
C PRO A 151 -1.83 23.36 -12.13
N TYR A 152 -2.92 23.45 -12.89
CA TYR A 152 -4.27 23.31 -12.33
C TYR A 152 -4.62 21.85 -12.03
N ILE A 153 -4.06 20.91 -12.79
CA ILE A 153 -4.23 19.47 -12.60
C ILE A 153 -3.20 18.96 -11.59
N ASN A 154 -1.94 19.36 -11.78
CA ASN A 154 -0.79 18.94 -10.99
C ASN A 154 -0.11 20.16 -10.33
N PRO A 155 -0.70 20.76 -9.28
CA PRO A 155 -0.16 21.97 -8.66
C PRO A 155 1.25 21.78 -8.09
N GLU A 156 1.63 20.56 -7.74
CA GLU A 156 2.95 20.27 -7.19
C GLU A 156 4.10 20.54 -8.17
N ILE A 157 3.85 20.60 -9.49
CA ILE A 157 4.89 20.85 -10.49
C ILE A 157 5.50 22.26 -10.40
N GLU A 158 4.78 23.20 -9.78
CA GLU A 158 5.26 24.57 -9.52
C GLU A 158 6.19 24.67 -8.30
N HIS A 159 6.36 23.57 -7.56
CA HIS A 159 7.13 23.51 -6.33
C HIS A 159 8.38 22.65 -6.49
N SER A 160 9.54 23.21 -6.14
CA SER A 160 10.78 22.43 -6.02
C SER A 160 10.80 21.65 -4.71
N ALA A 161 11.43 20.48 -4.73
CA ALA A 161 11.57 19.59 -3.58
C ALA A 161 13.03 19.47 -3.14
N THR A 162 13.24 19.33 -1.83
CA THR A 162 14.55 19.06 -1.25
C THR A 162 14.46 17.85 -0.35
N VAL A 163 15.53 17.06 -0.32
CA VAL A 163 15.63 15.91 0.57
C VAL A 163 15.78 16.40 2.01
N ARG A 164 14.88 15.92 2.87
CA ARG A 164 14.92 16.15 4.31
C ARG A 164 15.80 15.08 4.93
N VAL A 165 16.90 15.48 5.56
CA VAL A 165 17.78 14.58 6.34
C VAL A 165 17.52 14.82 7.81
N SER A 166 16.83 13.91 8.48
CA SER A 166 16.60 13.94 9.93
C SER A 166 15.93 12.64 10.41
N LEU A 167 16.27 12.25 11.64
CA LEU A 167 15.66 11.11 12.34
C LEU A 167 14.26 11.42 12.90
N GLU A 168 13.90 12.70 13.00
CA GLU A 168 12.59 13.10 13.52
C GLU A 168 11.48 12.93 12.48
N LEU A 169 10.24 12.81 12.95
CA LEU A 169 9.04 12.92 12.12
C LEU A 169 8.98 14.28 11.41
N CYS A 170 8.42 14.31 10.20
CA CYS A 170 8.12 15.57 9.51
C CYS A 170 7.14 16.44 10.30
N ASP A 171 7.16 17.75 10.03
CA ASP A 171 6.33 18.71 10.75
C ASP A 171 4.84 18.49 10.50
N GLU A 172 4.48 18.00 9.31
CA GLU A 172 3.13 17.64 8.94
C GLU A 172 2.60 16.44 9.75
N GLU A 173 3.41 15.41 9.97
CA GLU A 173 3.03 14.28 10.83
C GLU A 173 2.91 14.72 12.30
N LYS A 174 3.82 15.56 12.79
CA LYS A 174 3.71 16.18 14.14
C LYS A 174 2.42 16.99 14.30
N ALA A 175 2.07 17.80 13.30
CA ALA A 175 0.83 18.58 13.29
C ALA A 175 -0.42 17.68 13.20
N PHE A 176 -0.36 16.59 12.43
CA PHE A 176 -1.41 15.57 12.39
C PHE A 176 -1.60 14.95 13.77
N LEU A 177 -0.53 14.51 14.44
CA LEU A 177 -0.60 13.89 15.76
C LEU A 177 -1.31 14.79 16.79
N GLN A 178 -1.02 16.09 16.79
CA GLN A 178 -1.69 17.05 17.67
C GLN A 178 -3.20 17.13 17.44
N LYS A 179 -3.64 17.05 16.17
CA LYS A 179 -5.06 17.06 15.80
C LYS A 179 -5.72 15.72 16.10
N ARG A 180 -5.10 14.61 15.67
CA ARG A 180 -5.58 13.25 15.89
C ARG A 180 -5.74 12.96 17.38
N LYS A 181 -4.83 13.45 18.24
CA LYS A 181 -4.94 13.28 19.69
C LYS A 181 -6.24 13.84 20.28
N LYS A 182 -6.76 14.95 19.75
CA LYS A 182 -8.06 15.50 20.18
C LYS A 182 -9.21 14.56 19.81
N PHE A 183 -9.18 14.03 18.59
CA PHE A 183 -10.18 13.08 18.10
C PHE A 183 -10.13 11.76 18.89
N THR A 184 -8.94 11.20 19.07
CA THR A 184 -8.76 9.93 19.78
C THR A 184 -9.07 10.03 21.26
N THR A 185 -8.99 11.21 21.87
CA THR A 185 -9.45 11.43 23.26
C THR A 185 -10.95 11.15 23.40
N ALA A 186 -11.78 11.76 22.54
CA ALA A 186 -13.23 11.54 22.54
C ALA A 186 -13.58 10.09 22.12
N ALA A 187 -12.90 9.57 21.11
CA ALA A 187 -13.09 8.18 20.66
C ALA A 187 -12.77 7.16 21.76
N LEU A 188 -11.64 7.34 22.46
CA LEU A 188 -11.23 6.46 23.55
C LEU A 188 -12.23 6.50 24.72
N ALA A 189 -12.70 7.70 25.08
CA ALA A 189 -13.73 7.87 26.11
C ALA A 189 -14.99 7.05 25.77
N LYS A 190 -15.49 7.17 24.54
CA LYS A 190 -16.63 6.40 24.04
C LYS A 190 -16.34 4.90 24.01
N TYR A 191 -15.18 4.49 23.48
CA TYR A 191 -14.79 3.08 23.36
C TYR A 191 -14.64 2.40 24.71
N LEU A 192 -14.10 3.08 25.72
CA LEU A 192 -13.96 2.55 27.08
C LEU A 192 -15.18 2.82 27.98
N GLY A 193 -16.16 3.61 27.53
CA GLY A 193 -17.31 3.98 28.36
C GLY A 193 -16.92 4.83 29.57
N ILE A 194 -15.96 5.73 29.38
CA ILE A 194 -15.48 6.70 30.37
C ILE A 194 -16.02 8.08 29.99
N PRO A 195 -16.46 8.94 30.93
CA PRO A 195 -16.83 10.32 30.61
C PRO A 195 -15.67 11.09 29.95
N GLU A 196 -15.93 11.81 28.86
CA GLU A 196 -14.88 12.51 28.09
C GLU A 196 -14.10 13.52 28.94
N GLU A 197 -14.80 14.27 29.80
CA GLU A 197 -14.21 15.18 30.78
C GLU A 197 -13.21 14.55 31.78
N GLU A 198 -13.22 13.23 31.95
CA GLU A 198 -12.27 12.51 32.82
C GLU A 198 -11.00 12.04 32.08
N VAL A 199 -10.98 12.13 30.75
CA VAL A 199 -9.87 11.66 29.90
C VAL A 199 -8.93 12.82 29.62
N ASN A 200 -7.72 12.77 30.19
CA ASN A 200 -6.66 13.69 29.82
C ASN A 200 -6.01 13.23 28.49
N PRO A 201 -5.82 14.13 27.49
CA PRO A 201 -5.16 13.78 26.24
C PRO A 201 -3.76 13.14 26.39
N GLU A 202 -3.02 13.44 27.45
CA GLU A 202 -1.71 12.81 27.72
C GLU A 202 -1.82 11.31 28.09
N ASP A 203 -2.99 10.89 28.59
CA ASP A 203 -3.25 9.50 29.00
C ASP A 203 -3.65 8.63 27.81
N VAL A 204 -4.08 9.24 26.71
CA VAL A 204 -4.57 8.54 25.51
C VAL A 204 -3.40 7.82 24.83
N PRO A 205 -3.45 6.47 24.72
CA PRO A 205 -2.40 5.71 24.07
C PRO A 205 -2.35 6.00 22.57
N THR A 206 -1.15 5.95 21.99
CA THR A 206 -0.99 5.89 20.55
C THR A 206 -1.18 4.45 20.10
N ILE A 207 -2.26 4.19 19.35
CA ILE A 207 -2.59 2.84 18.87
C ILE A 207 -2.27 2.76 17.38
N ALA A 208 -1.57 1.71 16.97
CA ALA A 208 -1.32 1.39 15.57
C ALA A 208 -2.03 0.09 15.20
N MET A 209 -2.59 0.05 13.99
CA MET A 209 -3.24 -1.14 13.42
C MET A 209 -2.52 -1.56 12.15
N VAL A 210 -2.15 -2.83 12.04
CA VAL A 210 -1.44 -3.36 10.87
C VAL A 210 -2.18 -4.48 10.19
N GLY A 211 -2.11 -4.49 8.86
CA GLY A 211 -2.56 -5.61 8.03
C GLY A 211 -1.38 -6.28 7.33
N SER A 212 -1.35 -7.60 7.34
CA SER A 212 -0.31 -8.37 6.64
C SER A 212 -0.42 -8.31 5.12
N GLY A 213 0.59 -8.80 4.42
CA GLY A 213 0.47 -9.14 3.00
C GLY A 213 -0.30 -10.45 2.77
N GLY A 214 -0.58 -10.74 1.50
CA GLY A 214 -1.38 -11.91 1.10
C GLY A 214 -2.35 -11.67 -0.06
N GLY A 215 -2.03 -10.78 -1.00
CA GLY A 215 -2.84 -10.52 -2.19
C GLY A 215 -4.30 -10.12 -1.87
N LEU A 216 -5.25 -10.61 -2.67
CA LEU A 216 -6.67 -10.30 -2.45
C LEU A 216 -7.22 -10.88 -1.13
N ARG A 217 -6.66 -12.00 -0.63
CA ARG A 217 -7.04 -12.54 0.68
C ARG A 217 -6.82 -11.50 1.77
N ALA A 218 -5.62 -10.91 1.82
CA ALA A 218 -5.29 -9.88 2.80
C ALA A 218 -6.16 -8.61 2.63
N LEU A 219 -6.43 -8.21 1.38
CA LEU A 219 -7.34 -7.09 1.10
C LEU A 219 -8.75 -7.34 1.66
N VAL A 220 -9.37 -8.48 1.36
CA VAL A 220 -10.75 -8.79 1.77
C VAL A 220 -10.83 -9.07 3.27
N ALA A 221 -9.95 -9.93 3.80
CA ALA A 221 -9.91 -10.27 5.22
C ALA A 221 -9.56 -9.05 6.09
N GLY A 222 -8.57 -8.26 5.67
CA GLY A 222 -8.21 -7.01 6.33
C GLY A 222 -9.38 -6.03 6.36
N THR A 223 -10.14 -5.92 5.27
CA THR A 223 -11.34 -5.06 5.23
C THR A 223 -12.39 -5.55 6.23
N GLY A 224 -12.63 -6.87 6.30
CA GLY A 224 -13.55 -7.46 7.28
C GLY A 224 -13.12 -7.26 8.73
N SER A 225 -11.83 -7.43 9.03
CA SER A 225 -11.26 -7.22 10.36
C SER A 225 -11.33 -5.76 10.81
N MET A 226 -10.96 -4.83 9.92
CA MET A 226 -11.08 -3.40 10.21
C MET A 226 -12.54 -2.99 10.36
N LEU A 227 -13.46 -3.56 9.57
CA LEU A 227 -14.91 -3.28 9.70
C LEU A 227 -15.43 -3.74 11.07
N ALA A 228 -15.01 -4.91 11.54
CA ALA A 228 -15.36 -5.39 12.88
C ALA A 228 -14.81 -4.47 13.99
N ALA A 229 -13.58 -3.98 13.82
CA ALA A 229 -12.97 -3.03 14.75
C ALA A 229 -13.67 -1.66 14.73
N ASP A 230 -14.12 -1.19 13.56
CA ASP A 230 -14.87 0.06 13.39
C ASP A 230 -16.24 -0.02 14.07
N GLU A 231 -17.00 -1.10 13.84
CA GLU A 231 -18.28 -1.33 14.50
C GLU A 231 -18.15 -1.46 16.02
N ALA A 232 -17.02 -1.95 16.52
CA ALA A 232 -16.71 -1.99 17.95
C ALA A 232 -16.30 -0.62 18.52
N GLY A 233 -16.12 0.41 17.68
CA GLY A 233 -15.63 1.74 18.04
C GLY A 233 -14.13 1.83 18.30
N LEU A 234 -13.37 0.76 17.99
CA LEU A 234 -11.93 0.71 18.17
C LEU A 234 -11.20 1.49 17.07
N PHE A 235 -11.70 1.47 15.83
CA PHE A 235 -11.02 2.09 14.68
C PHE A 235 -10.84 3.61 14.85
N ASP A 236 -11.82 4.29 15.44
CA ASP A 236 -11.73 5.72 15.79
C ASP A 236 -10.60 6.04 16.79
N CYS A 237 -10.15 5.07 17.58
CA CYS A 237 -9.07 5.22 18.54
C CYS A 237 -7.67 5.07 17.90
N ILE A 238 -7.59 4.58 16.66
CA ILE A 238 -6.33 4.27 15.98
C ILE A 238 -5.64 5.54 15.51
N THR A 239 -4.35 5.70 15.76
CA THR A 239 -3.54 6.82 15.27
C THR A 239 -2.94 6.52 13.90
N TYR A 240 -2.44 5.29 13.72
CA TYR A 240 -1.74 4.86 12.50
C TYR A 240 -2.34 3.57 11.95
N THR A 241 -2.49 3.49 10.63
CA THR A 241 -2.63 2.21 9.92
C THR A 241 -1.35 1.94 9.14
N ALA A 242 -0.90 0.69 9.10
CA ALA A 242 0.17 0.29 8.19
C ALA A 242 -0.19 -0.99 7.43
N GLY A 243 0.22 -1.07 6.17
CA GLY A 243 -0.09 -2.19 5.30
C GLY A 243 1.15 -2.66 4.54
N VAL A 244 1.21 -3.98 4.31
CA VAL A 244 2.11 -4.65 3.37
C VAL A 244 1.26 -5.26 2.26
N SER A 245 1.76 -5.25 1.02
CA SER A 245 1.14 -5.97 -0.10
C SER A 245 -0.36 -5.71 -0.26
N GLY A 246 -1.22 -6.73 -0.20
CA GLY A 246 -2.68 -6.59 -0.26
C GLY A 246 -3.28 -5.58 0.71
N SER A 247 -2.67 -5.38 1.89
CA SER A 247 -3.11 -4.36 2.85
C SER A 247 -2.74 -2.94 2.42
N CYS A 248 -1.73 -2.74 1.56
CA CYS A 248 -1.52 -1.45 0.89
C CYS A 248 -2.69 -1.13 -0.05
N TRP A 249 -3.20 -2.12 -0.78
CA TRP A 249 -4.37 -1.93 -1.65
C TRP A 249 -5.62 -1.57 -0.85
N LEU A 250 -5.78 -2.17 0.33
CA LEU A 250 -6.86 -1.81 1.27
C LEU A 250 -6.77 -0.34 1.64
N GLN A 251 -5.61 0.11 2.11
CA GLN A 251 -5.42 1.50 2.53
C GLN A 251 -5.66 2.48 1.37
N ALA A 252 -5.20 2.13 0.18
CA ALA A 252 -5.41 2.91 -1.03
C ALA A 252 -6.90 3.09 -1.34
N LEU A 253 -7.69 2.01 -1.28
CA LEU A 253 -9.12 2.06 -1.55
C LEU A 253 -9.91 2.74 -0.44
N TYR A 254 -9.56 2.50 0.83
CA TYR A 254 -10.21 3.14 1.97
C TYR A 254 -10.03 4.67 1.94
N ASN A 255 -8.82 5.15 1.61
CA ASN A 255 -8.47 6.56 1.49
C ASN A 255 -8.72 7.11 0.08
N SER A 256 -9.80 6.69 -0.57
CA SER A 256 -10.21 7.16 -1.90
C SER A 256 -11.70 7.50 -1.94
N SER A 257 -12.16 8.07 -3.05
CA SER A 257 -13.59 8.26 -3.31
C SER A 257 -14.36 6.94 -3.39
N LEU A 258 -13.69 5.81 -3.64
CA LEU A 258 -14.32 4.48 -3.73
C LEU A 258 -14.71 3.93 -2.35
N GLY A 259 -13.84 4.11 -1.37
CA GLY A 259 -14.09 3.70 0.01
C GLY A 259 -14.88 4.72 0.81
N GLU A 260 -14.80 6.00 0.46
CA GLU A 260 -15.40 7.11 1.22
C GLU A 260 -15.07 7.07 2.73
N ARG A 261 -13.93 6.47 3.10
CA ARG A 261 -13.51 6.20 4.48
C ARG A 261 -14.53 5.34 5.27
N ARG A 262 -15.25 4.48 4.54
CA ARG A 262 -16.26 3.56 5.06
C ARG A 262 -15.94 2.14 4.63
N LEU A 263 -15.71 1.27 5.61
CA LEU A 263 -15.31 -0.11 5.35
C LEU A 263 -16.44 -0.95 4.75
N ASP A 264 -17.69 -0.63 5.08
CA ASP A 264 -18.85 -1.30 4.47
C ASP A 264 -19.01 -0.96 2.98
N ARG A 265 -18.76 0.29 2.58
CA ARG A 265 -18.68 0.71 1.17
C ARG A 265 -17.55 0.00 0.43
N LEU A 266 -16.40 -0.15 1.10
CA LEU A 266 -15.29 -0.91 0.53
C LEU A 266 -15.68 -2.36 0.27
N VAL A 267 -16.38 -3.03 1.20
CA VAL A 267 -16.90 -4.40 0.97
C VAL A 267 -17.83 -4.43 -0.26
N GLU A 268 -18.74 -3.47 -0.42
CA GLU A 268 -19.62 -3.38 -1.60
C GLU A 268 -18.82 -3.23 -2.91
N HIS A 269 -17.78 -2.40 -2.90
CA HIS A 269 -16.90 -2.19 -4.05
C HIS A 269 -16.12 -3.46 -4.40
N LEU A 270 -15.57 -4.15 -3.42
CA LEU A 270 -14.86 -5.42 -3.63
C LEU A 270 -15.80 -6.47 -4.25
N LYS A 271 -17.04 -6.59 -3.75
CA LYS A 271 -18.06 -7.49 -4.33
C LYS A 271 -18.38 -7.16 -5.78
N ALA A 272 -18.39 -5.88 -6.13
CA ALA A 272 -18.67 -5.43 -7.48
C ALA A 272 -17.52 -5.69 -8.47
N ARG A 273 -16.27 -5.74 -7.99
CA ARG A 273 -15.09 -5.74 -8.87
C ARG A 273 -14.33 -7.06 -8.91
N LEU A 274 -14.20 -7.78 -7.80
CA LEU A 274 -13.32 -8.94 -7.69
C LEU A 274 -13.86 -10.22 -8.35
N GLY A 275 -15.10 -10.23 -8.85
CA GLY A 275 -15.70 -11.38 -9.54
C GLY A 275 -15.09 -11.71 -10.91
N VAL A 276 -14.11 -10.94 -11.38
CA VAL A 276 -13.40 -11.18 -12.64
C VAL A 276 -11.91 -10.97 -12.43
N HIS A 277 -11.10 -11.86 -13.01
CA HIS A 277 -9.65 -11.85 -12.88
C HIS A 277 -9.03 -10.50 -13.34
N ILE A 278 -7.96 -10.07 -12.66
CA ILE A 278 -7.26 -8.80 -12.95
C ILE A 278 -6.71 -8.77 -14.39
N ALA A 279 -6.19 -9.91 -14.86
CA ALA A 279 -5.60 -10.07 -16.18
C ALA A 279 -6.58 -10.60 -17.23
N TYR A 280 -7.90 -10.58 -16.98
CA TYR A 280 -8.88 -10.99 -17.99
C TYR A 280 -8.92 -9.97 -19.14
N PRO A 281 -8.42 -10.30 -20.34
CA PRO A 281 -8.11 -9.29 -21.36
C PRO A 281 -9.30 -8.44 -21.80
N PRO A 282 -10.52 -8.97 -21.99
CA PRO A 282 -11.64 -8.15 -22.46
C PRO A 282 -11.97 -6.99 -21.53
N VAL A 283 -12.00 -7.23 -20.22
CA VAL A 283 -12.34 -6.19 -19.24
C VAL A 283 -11.15 -5.25 -19.02
N ALA A 284 -9.93 -5.79 -18.95
CA ALA A 284 -8.73 -4.97 -18.80
C ALA A 284 -8.51 -4.05 -20.01
N LEU A 285 -8.57 -4.58 -21.23
CA LEU A 285 -8.38 -3.80 -22.46
C LEU A 285 -9.55 -2.85 -22.72
N ALA A 286 -10.78 -3.21 -22.34
CA ALA A 286 -11.91 -2.29 -22.41
C ALA A 286 -11.65 -1.06 -21.51
N ALA A 287 -11.25 -1.27 -20.25
CA ALA A 287 -10.93 -0.17 -19.34
C ALA A 287 -9.79 0.71 -19.86
N LEU A 288 -8.76 0.11 -20.47
CA LEU A 288 -7.64 0.82 -21.10
C LEU A 288 -7.97 1.50 -22.43
N ASN A 289 -9.12 1.20 -23.03
CA ASN A 289 -9.57 1.81 -24.30
C ASN A 289 -10.82 2.69 -24.15
N GLN A 290 -11.41 2.78 -22.97
CA GLN A 290 -12.64 3.50 -22.70
C GLN A 290 -12.34 4.87 -22.08
N ALA A 291 -12.68 5.94 -22.79
CA ALA A 291 -12.64 7.29 -22.25
C ALA A 291 -13.78 7.51 -21.24
N PRO A 292 -13.56 8.24 -20.13
CA PRO A 292 -12.29 8.88 -19.73
C PRO A 292 -11.35 7.98 -18.91
N THR A 293 -11.77 6.75 -18.58
CA THR A 293 -11.06 5.81 -17.70
C THR A 293 -9.64 5.46 -18.17
N ASN A 294 -9.44 5.29 -19.47
CA ASN A 294 -8.15 5.01 -20.08
C ASN A 294 -7.09 6.08 -19.77
N LYS A 295 -7.47 7.36 -19.78
CA LYS A 295 -6.58 8.49 -19.46
C LYS A 295 -6.01 8.36 -18.05
N PHE A 296 -6.89 8.11 -17.10
CA PHE A 296 -6.53 7.98 -15.69
C PHE A 296 -5.61 6.78 -15.43
N LEU A 297 -5.93 5.62 -16.01
CA LEU A 297 -5.11 4.42 -15.84
C LEU A 297 -3.73 4.54 -16.50
N LEU A 298 -3.65 5.16 -17.68
CA LEU A 298 -2.41 5.29 -18.44
C LEU A 298 -1.57 6.53 -18.06
N SER A 299 -2.11 7.44 -17.25
CA SER A 299 -1.44 8.67 -16.81
C SER A 299 -0.03 8.41 -16.28
N GLY A 300 0.08 7.61 -15.22
CA GLY A 300 1.37 7.31 -14.58
C GLY A 300 2.36 6.60 -15.49
N PHE A 301 1.87 5.80 -16.44
CA PHE A 301 2.71 5.11 -17.41
C PHE A 301 3.37 6.08 -18.39
N VAL A 302 2.58 7.00 -18.97
CA VAL A 302 3.10 8.03 -19.88
C VAL A 302 4.00 9.00 -19.11
N GLU A 303 3.56 9.48 -17.95
CA GLU A 303 4.33 10.40 -17.09
C GLU A 303 5.69 9.81 -16.70
N LYS A 304 5.77 8.54 -16.31
CA LYS A 304 7.03 7.85 -15.99
C LYS A 304 7.99 7.81 -17.18
N LEU A 305 7.52 7.32 -18.33
CA LEU A 305 8.37 7.08 -19.50
C LEU A 305 8.79 8.37 -20.22
N LYS A 306 7.97 9.42 -20.17
CA LYS A 306 8.30 10.73 -20.75
C LYS A 306 9.07 11.61 -19.78
N GLY A 307 8.78 11.51 -18.49
CA GLY A 307 9.41 12.28 -17.42
C GLY A 307 10.80 11.78 -17.04
N ASP A 308 11.09 10.51 -17.32
CA ASP A 308 12.41 9.93 -17.12
C ASP A 308 12.86 9.14 -18.36
N PRO A 309 13.72 9.74 -19.21
CA PRO A 309 14.25 9.09 -20.41
C PRO A 309 15.06 7.82 -20.15
N ASP A 310 15.56 7.63 -18.93
CA ASP A 310 16.38 6.49 -18.54
C ASP A 310 15.55 5.41 -17.80
N SER A 311 14.24 5.61 -17.70
CA SER A 311 13.35 4.70 -17.00
C SER A 311 13.10 3.42 -17.77
N ASP A 312 12.93 2.32 -17.03
CA ASP A 312 12.54 1.04 -17.59
C ASP A 312 11.07 0.72 -17.30
N LEU A 313 10.42 0.12 -18.29
CA LEU A 313 9.11 -0.49 -18.13
C LEU A 313 9.26 -1.96 -17.77
N GLY A 314 8.89 -2.31 -16.54
CA GLY A 314 8.95 -3.66 -16.01
C GLY A 314 7.59 -4.36 -15.95
N LEU A 315 7.63 -5.67 -15.66
CA LEU A 315 6.41 -6.45 -15.39
C LEU A 315 5.62 -5.89 -14.19
N VAL A 316 6.32 -5.30 -13.21
CA VAL A 316 5.71 -4.67 -12.04
C VAL A 316 4.80 -3.51 -12.43
N ASP A 317 5.20 -2.70 -13.43
CA ASP A 317 4.39 -1.57 -13.92
C ASP A 317 3.11 -2.07 -14.60
N VAL A 318 3.22 -3.11 -15.44
CA VAL A 318 2.08 -3.74 -16.12
C VAL A 318 1.12 -4.37 -15.11
N TYR A 319 1.67 -5.07 -14.10
CA TYR A 319 0.88 -5.64 -13.02
C TYR A 319 0.12 -4.57 -12.23
N GLY A 320 0.78 -3.46 -11.90
CA GLY A 320 0.15 -2.30 -11.27
C GLY A 320 -1.00 -1.72 -12.09
N LEU A 321 -0.84 -1.62 -13.41
CA LEU A 321 -1.89 -1.17 -14.32
C LEU A 321 -3.11 -2.11 -14.31
N LEU A 322 -2.90 -3.43 -14.32
CA LEU A 322 -3.98 -4.42 -14.26
C LEU A 322 -4.70 -4.39 -12.91
N LEU A 323 -3.96 -4.22 -11.81
CA LEU A 323 -4.54 -4.02 -10.49
C LEU A 323 -5.38 -2.74 -10.46
N ALA A 324 -4.88 -1.62 -10.99
CA ALA A 324 -5.62 -0.36 -11.04
C ALA A 324 -6.89 -0.46 -11.88
N ALA A 325 -6.84 -1.09 -13.06
CA ALA A 325 -8.01 -1.32 -13.90
C ALA A 325 -9.10 -2.12 -13.18
N ARG A 326 -8.70 -3.03 -12.28
CA ARG A 326 -9.63 -3.81 -11.47
C ARG A 326 -10.14 -3.04 -10.25
N LEU A 327 -9.22 -2.51 -9.45
CA LEU A 327 -9.46 -2.01 -8.10
C LEU A 327 -9.85 -0.53 -8.06
N LEU A 328 -9.26 0.31 -8.92
CA LEU A 328 -9.50 1.76 -8.92
C LEU A 328 -10.63 2.22 -9.86
N VAL A 329 -11.22 1.28 -10.62
CA VAL A 329 -12.35 1.57 -11.51
C VAL A 329 -13.68 1.19 -10.84
N PRO A 330 -14.61 2.13 -10.65
CA PRO A 330 -15.91 1.84 -10.03
C PRO A 330 -16.83 1.02 -10.93
N LYS A 331 -17.89 0.46 -10.34
CA LYS A 331 -18.93 -0.25 -11.09
C LYS A 331 -19.62 0.68 -12.09
N GLY A 332 -19.64 0.29 -13.36
CA GLY A 332 -20.15 1.12 -14.47
C GLY A 332 -19.05 1.78 -15.30
N GLU A 333 -17.77 1.60 -14.91
CA GLU A 333 -16.57 1.91 -15.72
C GLU A 333 -16.39 3.39 -16.09
N ILE A 334 -17.17 4.27 -15.46
CA ILE A 334 -17.13 5.73 -15.58
C ILE A 334 -17.13 6.30 -14.15
N GLY A 335 -16.33 7.33 -13.90
CA GLY A 335 -16.25 7.98 -12.58
C GLY A 335 -14.97 7.68 -11.79
N VAL A 336 -13.88 7.33 -12.46
CA VAL A 336 -12.54 7.37 -11.85
C VAL A 336 -12.22 8.83 -11.50
N ASP A 337 -11.78 9.07 -10.27
CA ASP A 337 -11.33 10.38 -9.80
C ASP A 337 -9.80 10.45 -9.89
N ASP A 338 -9.25 11.43 -10.62
CA ASP A 338 -7.80 11.66 -10.72
C ASP A 338 -7.16 11.88 -9.34
N ARG A 339 -7.91 12.47 -8.40
CA ARG A 339 -7.40 12.74 -7.05
C ARG A 339 -7.04 11.47 -6.32
N ASP A 340 -7.74 10.36 -6.59
CA ASP A 340 -7.48 9.06 -5.96
C ASP A 340 -6.19 8.41 -6.47
N LEU A 341 -5.60 8.94 -7.55
CA LEU A 341 -4.38 8.40 -8.14
C LEU A 341 -3.09 8.92 -7.51
N LYS A 342 -3.17 9.72 -6.44
CA LYS A 342 -2.01 10.25 -5.71
C LYS A 342 -2.15 9.99 -4.23
N ILE A 343 -1.09 9.49 -3.59
CA ILE A 343 -1.10 9.25 -2.15
C ILE A 343 -1.06 10.59 -1.41
N SER A 344 -0.40 11.62 -1.95
CA SER A 344 -0.38 12.93 -1.30
C SER A 344 -1.75 13.59 -1.17
N ASN A 345 -2.70 13.30 -2.09
CA ASN A 345 -4.07 13.80 -2.00
C ASN A 345 -4.84 13.24 -0.80
N GLN A 346 -4.43 12.10 -0.26
CA GLN A 346 -5.06 11.50 0.93
C GLN A 346 -4.93 12.39 2.17
N ARG A 347 -4.05 13.42 2.14
CA ARG A 347 -3.98 14.48 3.15
C ARG A 347 -5.35 15.11 3.42
N ASP A 348 -6.22 15.21 2.41
CA ASP A 348 -7.56 15.77 2.57
C ASP A 348 -8.44 15.00 3.54
N TYR A 349 -8.19 13.69 3.70
CA TYR A 349 -8.96 12.80 4.57
C TYR A 349 -8.40 12.72 5.99
N ILE A 350 -7.21 13.28 6.25
CA ILE A 350 -6.54 13.22 7.56
C ILE A 350 -6.21 14.59 8.14
N LYS A 351 -6.44 15.68 7.38
CA LYS A 351 -6.02 17.04 7.75
C LYS A 351 -6.61 17.56 9.06
N HIS A 352 -7.76 17.05 9.52
CA HIS A 352 -8.38 17.40 10.80
C HIS A 352 -8.19 16.31 11.86
N GLY A 353 -7.45 15.24 11.55
CA GLY A 353 -7.23 14.10 12.43
C GLY A 353 -8.46 13.18 12.52
N GLU A 354 -9.38 13.25 11.57
CA GLU A 354 -10.62 12.45 11.55
C GLU A 354 -10.37 10.97 11.25
N ASN A 355 -9.33 10.64 10.48
CA ASN A 355 -8.93 9.27 10.14
C ASN A 355 -7.48 8.97 10.60
N PRO A 356 -7.11 7.70 10.79
CA PRO A 356 -5.73 7.31 11.04
C PRO A 356 -4.80 7.72 9.90
N LEU A 357 -3.51 7.94 10.19
CA LEU A 357 -2.51 8.16 9.14
C LEU A 357 -2.16 6.82 8.46
N PRO A 358 -2.37 6.67 7.14
CA PRO A 358 -1.96 5.47 6.43
C PRO A 358 -0.45 5.48 6.14
N ILE A 359 0.18 4.34 6.39
CA ILE A 359 1.58 4.06 6.08
C ILE A 359 1.61 2.88 5.09
N TYR A 360 2.10 3.15 3.88
CA TYR A 360 2.37 2.13 2.87
C TYR A 360 3.84 1.75 2.93
N THR A 361 4.16 0.49 2.64
CA THR A 361 5.54 -0.01 2.73
C THR A 361 6.00 -0.65 1.43
N ALA A 362 7.25 -0.39 1.07
CA ALA A 362 8.02 -1.10 0.06
C ALA A 362 9.43 -1.37 0.58
N VAL A 363 10.17 -2.26 -0.06
CA VAL A 363 11.57 -2.55 0.30
C VAL A 363 12.48 -2.45 -0.91
N ARG A 364 13.75 -2.10 -0.65
CA ARG A 364 14.86 -2.24 -1.59
C ARG A 364 15.78 -3.35 -1.09
N HIS A 365 16.22 -4.21 -1.99
CA HIS A 365 17.19 -5.27 -1.67
C HIS A 365 18.61 -4.73 -1.94
N GLU A 366 19.39 -4.50 -0.87
CA GLU A 366 20.80 -4.14 -1.02
C GLU A 366 21.65 -5.40 -1.02
N ILE A 367 22.53 -5.51 -2.02
CA ILE A 367 23.56 -6.54 -2.08
C ILE A 367 24.91 -5.84 -2.12
N PRO A 368 25.70 -5.91 -1.04
CA PRO A 368 27.05 -5.36 -1.05
C PRO A 368 27.89 -6.07 -2.10
N ILE A 369 28.13 -5.42 -3.25
CA ILE A 369 29.15 -5.88 -4.18
C ILE A 369 30.49 -5.47 -3.57
N ILE A 370 31.30 -6.44 -3.17
CA ILE A 370 32.64 -6.18 -2.65
C ILE A 370 33.46 -5.60 -3.80
N GLU A 371 33.74 -4.29 -3.75
CA GLU A 371 34.62 -3.57 -4.68
C GLU A 371 36.08 -4.07 -4.69
N GLN A 372 36.42 -5.10 -3.92
CA GLN A 372 37.72 -5.78 -3.95
C GLN A 372 37.77 -6.90 -4.99
N SER A 373 37.25 -6.68 -6.20
CA SER A 373 37.64 -7.53 -7.34
C SER A 373 39.01 -7.08 -7.82
N SER A 374 39.99 -7.98 -7.74
CA SER A 374 41.32 -7.76 -8.31
C SER A 374 41.22 -7.51 -9.82
N GLU A 375 42.18 -6.80 -10.42
CA GLU A 375 42.19 -6.51 -11.86
C GLU A 375 42.12 -7.77 -12.75
N LEU A 376 42.48 -8.94 -12.20
CA LEU A 376 42.36 -10.25 -12.86
C LEU A 376 40.91 -10.76 -12.94
N GLU A 377 40.04 -10.33 -12.04
CA GLU A 377 38.65 -10.81 -11.87
C GLU A 377 37.63 -9.96 -12.64
N LYS A 378 37.96 -8.69 -12.93
CA LYS A 378 37.24 -7.87 -13.93
C LYS A 378 37.36 -8.41 -15.35
N ALA A 379 38.33 -9.30 -15.61
CA ALA A 379 38.57 -9.89 -16.92
C ALA A 379 37.79 -11.19 -17.19
N THR A 380 37.18 -11.82 -16.18
CA THR A 380 36.53 -13.14 -16.29
C THR A 380 35.01 -13.12 -16.08
N ASP A 381 34.45 -11.99 -15.67
CA ASP A 381 33.01 -11.73 -15.48
C ASP A 381 32.23 -12.79 -14.66
N LYS A 382 32.94 -13.51 -13.78
CA LYS A 382 32.36 -14.56 -12.94
C LYS A 382 32.78 -14.36 -11.47
N PRO A 383 31.85 -13.98 -10.58
CA PRO A 383 32.12 -13.91 -9.16
C PRO A 383 32.39 -15.31 -8.60
N THR A 384 33.41 -15.43 -7.74
CA THR A 384 33.74 -16.66 -7.02
C THR A 384 32.61 -17.07 -6.06
N GLU A 385 32.45 -18.37 -5.80
CA GLU A 385 31.40 -18.91 -4.92
C GLU A 385 31.49 -18.36 -3.48
N GLU A 386 32.69 -18.05 -2.98
CA GLU A 386 32.87 -17.42 -1.67
C GLU A 386 32.37 -15.97 -1.62
N MET A 387 32.54 -15.19 -2.70
CA MET A 387 31.98 -13.85 -2.80
C MET A 387 30.46 -13.88 -2.92
N LYS A 388 29.90 -14.85 -3.65
CA LYS A 388 28.45 -15.07 -3.71
C LYS A 388 27.90 -15.43 -2.33
N ALA A 389 28.56 -16.32 -1.60
CA ALA A 389 28.17 -16.71 -0.25
C ALA A 389 28.26 -15.53 0.74
N LYS A 390 29.29 -14.68 0.63
CA LYS A 390 29.43 -13.48 1.47
C LYS A 390 28.41 -12.39 1.12
N ALA A 391 28.21 -12.10 -0.17
CA ALA A 391 27.19 -11.16 -0.63
C ALA A 391 25.77 -11.61 -0.24
N LYS A 392 25.48 -12.92 -0.30
CA LYS A 392 24.22 -13.52 0.15
C LYS A 392 24.03 -13.41 1.67
N ARG A 393 25.11 -13.50 2.46
CA ARG A 393 25.08 -13.37 3.92
C ARG A 393 24.94 -11.91 4.39
N GLU A 394 25.45 -10.97 3.60
CA GLU A 394 25.43 -9.53 3.91
C GLU A 394 24.27 -8.78 3.22
N ALA A 395 23.46 -9.46 2.41
CA ALA A 395 22.28 -8.88 1.78
C ALA A 395 21.19 -8.58 2.81
N TYR A 396 20.57 -7.40 2.70
CA TYR A 396 19.50 -6.98 3.60
C TYR A 396 18.50 -6.08 2.88
N PHE A 397 17.32 -5.93 3.48
CA PHE A 397 16.26 -5.08 2.96
C PHE A 397 16.25 -3.73 3.65
N GLN A 398 16.17 -2.67 2.85
CA GLN A 398 15.97 -1.30 3.30
C GLN A 398 14.49 -0.95 3.17
N TRP A 399 13.86 -0.52 4.26
CA TRP A 399 12.44 -0.25 4.29
C TRP A 399 12.16 1.18 3.83
N MET A 400 11.21 1.30 2.90
CA MET A 400 10.67 2.56 2.43
C MET A 400 9.27 2.71 2.99
N GLU A 401 9.04 3.76 3.76
CA GLU A 401 7.71 4.15 4.20
C GLU A 401 7.16 5.26 3.31
N ILE A 402 5.89 5.13 2.92
CA ILE A 402 5.17 6.14 2.16
C ILE A 402 3.96 6.53 2.99
N THR A 403 3.90 7.80 3.36
CA THR A 403 2.71 8.41 3.97
C THR A 403 2.13 9.43 3.00
N PRO A 404 0.95 10.01 3.26
CA PRO A 404 0.51 11.18 2.50
C PRO A 404 1.49 12.36 2.59
N TYR A 405 2.33 12.43 3.63
CA TYR A 405 3.25 13.54 3.87
C TYR A 405 4.64 13.34 3.25
N GLU A 406 5.30 12.23 3.57
CA GLU A 406 6.67 11.92 3.16
C GLU A 406 6.84 10.49 2.62
N PHE A 407 7.75 10.34 1.67
CA PHE A 407 8.43 9.10 1.29
C PHE A 407 9.79 9.07 1.98
N PHE A 408 10.00 8.14 2.90
CA PHE A 408 11.13 8.18 3.83
C PHE A 408 11.78 6.80 3.98
N CYS A 409 13.10 6.81 4.18
CA CYS A 409 13.87 5.63 4.52
C CYS A 409 14.67 5.90 5.79
N GLU A 410 14.44 5.09 6.83
CA GLU A 410 15.09 5.28 8.13
C GLU A 410 16.58 4.93 8.08
N GLU A 411 16.96 3.94 7.27
CA GLU A 411 18.36 3.60 7.01
C GLU A 411 19.15 4.78 6.42
N PHE A 412 18.50 5.63 5.61
CA PHE A 412 19.10 6.85 5.07
C PHE A 412 18.93 8.04 6.01
N SER A 413 18.06 7.91 7.02
CA SER A 413 17.56 9.03 7.84
C SER A 413 17.09 10.19 6.97
N ALA A 414 16.52 9.88 5.82
CA ALA A 414 16.22 10.84 4.78
C ALA A 414 14.95 10.49 4.02
N GLY A 415 14.27 11.53 3.55
CA GLY A 415 13.07 11.39 2.73
C GLY A 415 12.72 12.65 1.96
N ILE A 416 11.71 12.53 1.11
CA ILE A 416 11.17 13.60 0.29
C ILE A 416 9.67 13.73 0.53
N PRO A 417 9.05 14.87 0.21
CA PRO A 417 7.60 14.96 0.19
C PRO A 417 7.00 13.94 -0.78
N THR A 418 5.90 13.28 -0.41
CA THR A 418 5.28 12.22 -1.24
C THR A 418 4.91 12.70 -2.64
N TRP A 419 4.48 13.96 -2.77
CA TRP A 419 4.15 14.57 -4.05
C TRP A 419 5.36 14.72 -5.00
N ALA A 420 6.59 14.59 -4.50
CA ALA A 420 7.82 14.65 -5.29
C ALA A 420 8.29 13.25 -5.73
N LEU A 421 7.58 12.18 -5.35
CA LEU A 421 7.92 10.82 -5.75
C LEU A 421 7.86 10.69 -7.28
N GLY A 422 8.89 10.09 -7.89
CA GLY A 422 9.00 10.00 -9.35
C GLY A 422 9.87 11.09 -10.00
N ARG A 423 10.30 12.11 -9.24
CA ARG A 423 11.24 13.13 -9.73
C ARG A 423 12.69 12.68 -9.58
N LYS A 424 13.55 13.13 -10.51
CA LYS A 424 15.00 12.99 -10.38
C LYS A 424 15.54 13.95 -9.32
N PHE A 425 16.55 13.52 -8.57
CA PHE A 425 17.26 14.36 -7.61
C PHE A 425 18.77 14.30 -7.87
N GLU A 426 19.45 15.37 -7.48
CA GLU A 426 20.90 15.47 -7.51
C GLU A 426 21.35 16.31 -6.31
N ASN A 427 22.26 15.78 -5.49
CA ASN A 427 22.77 16.44 -4.29
C ASN A 427 21.66 16.95 -3.34
N GLY A 428 20.57 16.18 -3.22
CA GLY A 428 19.46 16.49 -2.30
C GLY A 428 18.45 17.52 -2.81
N LYS A 429 18.49 17.90 -4.10
CA LYS A 429 17.51 18.79 -4.73
C LYS A 429 16.90 18.14 -5.95
N ASP A 430 15.61 18.38 -6.19
CA ASP A 430 14.98 17.87 -7.40
C ASP A 430 15.51 18.59 -8.65
N VAL A 431 15.70 17.82 -9.72
CA VAL A 431 16.18 18.30 -11.00
C VAL A 431 15.08 18.09 -12.05
N GLY A 432 14.54 19.21 -12.54
CA GLY A 432 13.58 19.18 -13.63
C GLY A 432 14.27 19.01 -14.99
N GLN A 433 13.62 18.32 -15.92
CA GLN A 433 14.07 18.27 -17.30
C GLN A 433 13.60 19.54 -18.02
N ASP A 434 14.54 20.33 -18.55
CA ASP A 434 14.25 21.64 -19.18
C ASP A 434 13.44 22.61 -18.29
N GLY A 435 13.59 22.50 -16.96
CA GLY A 435 12.87 23.31 -15.97
C GLY A 435 11.46 22.79 -15.62
N PHE A 436 11.03 21.67 -16.19
CA PHE A 436 9.78 20.99 -15.85
C PHE A 436 10.01 19.95 -14.74
N HIS A 437 9.20 20.02 -13.69
CA HIS A 437 9.14 19.01 -12.64
C HIS A 437 7.99 18.06 -12.91
N VAL A 438 8.26 16.76 -12.99
CA VAL A 438 7.21 15.77 -13.24
C VAL A 438 6.22 15.68 -12.07
N PRO A 439 4.94 15.38 -12.33
CA PRO A 439 3.94 15.13 -11.29
C PRO A 439 4.32 13.95 -10.37
N GLU A 440 3.58 13.82 -9.26
CA GLU A 440 3.70 12.66 -8.37
C GLU A 440 3.49 11.34 -9.13
N LEU A 441 4.35 10.35 -8.85
CA LEU A 441 4.19 8.99 -9.34
C LEU A 441 2.82 8.43 -8.97
N ARG A 442 2.02 8.11 -10.00
CA ARG A 442 0.63 7.71 -9.79
C ARG A 442 0.51 6.37 -9.06
N LEU A 443 -0.52 6.29 -8.22
CA LEU A 443 -0.89 5.11 -7.43
C LEU A 443 -0.98 3.80 -8.23
N PRO A 444 -1.47 3.75 -9.48
CA PRO A 444 -1.43 2.53 -10.29
C PRO A 444 -0.06 1.84 -10.34
N LEU A 445 1.02 2.60 -10.49
CA LEU A 445 2.38 2.05 -10.49
C LEU A 445 2.77 1.56 -9.10
N LEU A 446 2.42 2.32 -8.05
CA LEU A 446 2.67 1.94 -6.66
C LEU A 446 1.90 0.68 -6.23
N LEU A 447 0.67 0.45 -6.72
CA LEU A 447 -0.04 -0.82 -6.48
C LEU A 447 0.77 -2.02 -6.98
N GLY A 448 1.46 -1.85 -8.11
CA GLY A 448 2.41 -2.81 -8.66
C GLY A 448 3.58 -3.04 -7.71
N VAL A 449 4.26 -1.97 -7.27
CA VAL A 449 5.38 -2.04 -6.30
C VAL A 449 4.96 -2.74 -5.02
N PHE A 450 3.82 -2.35 -4.46
CA PHE A 450 3.33 -2.93 -3.21
C PHE A 450 3.05 -4.42 -3.35
N GLY A 451 2.60 -4.91 -4.52
CA GLY A 451 2.19 -6.30 -4.72
C GLY A 451 3.18 -7.17 -5.50
N SER A 452 4.42 -6.71 -5.70
CA SER A 452 5.41 -7.39 -6.55
C SER A 452 6.16 -8.54 -5.87
N ALA A 453 5.55 -9.27 -4.92
CA ALA A 453 6.19 -10.39 -4.23
C ALA A 453 6.71 -11.49 -5.19
N PHE A 454 6.13 -11.60 -6.39
CA PHE A 454 6.61 -12.49 -7.46
C PHE A 454 8.00 -12.12 -8.00
N CYS A 455 8.56 -10.94 -7.68
CA CYS A 455 9.96 -10.63 -7.96
C CYS A 455 10.92 -11.65 -7.33
N ALA A 456 10.51 -12.31 -6.25
CA ALA A 456 11.24 -13.39 -5.60
C ALA A 456 11.00 -14.78 -6.22
N THR A 457 9.86 -15.01 -6.90
CA THR A 457 9.40 -16.37 -7.28
C THR A 457 8.79 -16.37 -8.69
N LEU A 458 9.58 -16.75 -9.70
CA LEU A 458 9.13 -16.83 -11.10
C LEU A 458 8.14 -17.98 -11.37
N SER A 459 8.23 -19.07 -10.59
CA SER A 459 7.70 -20.39 -10.96
C SER A 459 6.17 -20.50 -10.95
N HIS A 460 5.48 -19.75 -10.08
CA HIS A 460 4.04 -19.88 -9.87
C HIS A 460 3.19 -18.94 -10.73
N TYR A 461 3.55 -17.66 -10.85
CA TYR A 461 2.82 -16.70 -11.70
C TYR A 461 2.76 -17.17 -13.15
N TYR A 462 3.89 -17.67 -13.66
CA TYR A 462 3.97 -18.15 -15.03
C TYR A 462 3.07 -19.38 -15.28
N LYS A 463 2.82 -20.23 -14.27
CA LYS A 463 2.02 -21.48 -14.40
C LYS A 463 0.51 -21.24 -14.33
N GLU A 464 0.05 -20.21 -13.61
CA GLU A 464 -1.38 -19.85 -13.49
C GLU A 464 -1.85 -18.91 -14.61
N VAL A 465 -0.95 -18.06 -15.13
CA VAL A 465 -1.24 -17.22 -16.29
C VAL A 465 -0.95 -17.98 -17.60
N ARG A 466 -0.09 -19.02 -17.58
CA ARG A 466 0.21 -19.87 -18.76
C ARG A 466 -1.00 -20.40 -19.51
N PRO A 467 -2.08 -20.92 -18.87
CA PRO A 467 -3.23 -21.44 -19.60
C PRO A 467 -3.99 -20.33 -20.33
N LEU A 468 -4.00 -19.12 -19.76
CA LEU A 468 -4.60 -17.92 -20.35
C LEU A 468 -3.71 -17.35 -21.47
N VAL A 469 -2.38 -17.32 -21.28
CA VAL A 469 -1.38 -16.82 -22.25
C VAL A 469 -1.16 -17.82 -23.40
N LYS A 470 -1.11 -19.14 -23.14
CA LYS A 470 -1.07 -20.17 -24.20
C LYS A 470 -2.37 -20.27 -25.00
N GLY A 471 -3.51 -19.95 -24.39
CA GLY A 471 -4.80 -19.85 -25.08
C GLY A 471 -4.92 -18.62 -25.98
N LEU A 472 -4.08 -17.61 -25.74
CA LEU A 472 -3.92 -16.39 -26.52
C LEU A 472 -2.70 -16.54 -27.42
N THR A 473 -2.90 -17.14 -28.58
CA THR A 473 -1.87 -17.59 -29.54
C THR A 473 -1.23 -16.42 -30.33
N GLY A 474 -0.98 -15.30 -29.64
CA GLY A 474 -0.30 -14.08 -30.10
C GLY A 474 0.71 -13.50 -29.08
N PHE A 475 0.96 -14.20 -27.96
CA PHE A 475 1.85 -13.77 -26.87
C PHE A 475 3.14 -14.61 -26.77
N GLY A 476 3.44 -15.45 -27.77
CA GLY A 476 4.66 -16.28 -27.81
C GLY A 476 5.96 -15.48 -27.75
N SER A 477 5.95 -14.22 -28.19
CA SER A 477 7.09 -13.30 -28.13
C SER A 477 7.41 -12.82 -26.72
N ILE A 478 6.44 -12.79 -25.79
CA ILE A 478 6.70 -12.51 -24.37
C ILE A 478 7.33 -13.75 -23.70
N ASP A 479 6.89 -14.94 -24.08
CA ASP A 479 7.52 -16.21 -23.68
C ASP A 479 9.00 -16.26 -24.13
N GLU A 480 9.31 -15.83 -25.35
CA GLU A 480 10.70 -15.73 -25.85
C GLU A 480 11.48 -14.54 -25.27
N MET A 481 10.84 -13.41 -24.94
CA MET A 481 11.52 -12.27 -24.32
C MET A 481 11.87 -12.53 -22.84
N ILE A 482 11.11 -13.40 -22.17
CA ILE A 482 11.38 -13.89 -20.81
C ILE A 482 12.37 -15.06 -20.84
N ALA A 483 12.23 -16.00 -21.79
CA ALA A 483 13.17 -17.11 -21.98
C ALA A 483 14.50 -16.71 -22.67
N GLY A 484 14.57 -15.54 -23.29
CA GLY A 484 15.74 -15.03 -24.01
C GLY A 484 16.65 -14.13 -23.17
N ARG A 485 16.27 -13.81 -21.93
CA ARG A 485 17.13 -13.15 -20.93
C ARG A 485 17.94 -14.14 -20.07
N ASP A 486 17.98 -15.39 -20.49
CA ASP A 486 18.43 -16.54 -19.67
C ASP A 486 19.95 -16.72 -19.62
N GLU A 487 20.76 -15.85 -20.25
CA GLU A 487 22.22 -16.04 -20.24
C GLU A 487 23.07 -14.93 -19.60
N ASP A 488 22.57 -13.71 -19.31
CA ASP A 488 23.49 -12.69 -18.75
C ASP A 488 23.04 -11.75 -17.61
N LEU A 489 21.76 -11.56 -17.26
CA LEU A 489 21.42 -10.57 -16.20
C LEU A 489 20.16 -10.92 -15.38
N SER A 490 20.31 -11.76 -14.34
CA SER A 490 19.43 -11.78 -13.15
C SER A 490 19.91 -12.80 -12.10
N LYS A 491 21.09 -12.61 -11.49
CA LYS A 491 21.63 -13.56 -10.49
C LYS A 491 20.98 -13.44 -9.09
N VAL A 492 19.94 -12.62 -8.92
CA VAL A 492 19.34 -12.30 -7.60
C VAL A 492 17.81 -12.38 -7.60
N HIS A 493 17.14 -11.74 -8.56
CA HIS A 493 15.69 -11.75 -8.70
C HIS A 493 15.32 -12.10 -10.14
N PRO A 494 14.53 -13.16 -10.39
CA PRO A 494 14.15 -13.55 -11.75
C PRO A 494 13.34 -12.47 -12.50
N ILE A 495 12.66 -11.57 -11.79
CA ILE A 495 11.95 -10.42 -12.34
C ILE A 495 12.53 -9.16 -11.72
N VAL A 496 12.92 -8.21 -12.57
CA VAL A 496 13.46 -6.92 -12.14
C VAL A 496 12.38 -6.17 -11.34
N PRO A 497 12.72 -5.67 -10.14
CA PRO A 497 11.84 -4.79 -9.35
C PRO A 497 11.42 -3.52 -10.09
N ALA A 498 10.54 -2.73 -9.47
CA ALA A 498 10.18 -1.44 -10.04
C ALA A 498 11.31 -0.42 -9.88
N SER A 499 11.69 0.20 -10.99
CA SER A 499 12.68 1.27 -11.03
C SER A 499 12.02 2.63 -10.76
N LEU A 500 12.46 3.33 -9.71
CA LEU A 500 12.05 4.69 -9.38
C LEU A 500 13.28 5.60 -9.26
N PRO A 501 13.23 6.88 -9.63
CA PRO A 501 14.37 7.78 -9.45
C PRO A 501 14.88 7.85 -8.01
N ASN A 502 16.20 7.82 -7.86
CA ASN A 502 16.85 7.84 -6.57
C ASN A 502 16.94 9.27 -6.01
N PHE A 503 16.20 9.52 -4.93
CA PHE A 503 16.20 10.84 -4.29
C PHE A 503 17.51 11.17 -3.57
N ALA A 504 18.31 10.16 -3.22
CA ALA A 504 19.53 10.29 -2.42
C ALA A 504 20.82 10.40 -3.25
N LYS A 505 20.71 10.44 -4.59
CA LYS A 505 21.85 10.52 -5.50
C LYS A 505 22.73 11.75 -5.21
N GLY A 506 24.04 11.54 -5.17
CA GLY A 506 25.04 12.58 -4.91
C GLY A 506 25.11 13.07 -3.45
N MET A 507 24.35 12.49 -2.52
CA MET A 507 24.31 12.96 -1.12
C MET A 507 25.42 12.38 -0.22
N LYS A 508 26.56 11.97 -0.80
CA LYS A 508 27.68 11.43 -0.03
C LYS A 508 28.18 12.44 1.00
N GLY A 509 28.34 11.99 2.25
CA GLY A 509 28.72 12.86 3.38
C GLY A 509 27.58 13.71 3.97
N GLN A 510 26.36 13.60 3.43
CA GLN A 510 25.16 14.22 4.01
C GLN A 510 24.25 13.20 4.71
N LEU A 511 24.33 11.92 4.32
CA LEU A 511 23.57 10.81 4.91
C LEU A 511 24.40 10.06 5.97
N PRO A 512 23.77 9.22 6.82
CA PRO A 512 24.49 8.40 7.81
C PRO A 512 25.53 7.50 7.15
N GLU A 513 26.65 7.23 7.85
CA GLU A 513 27.74 6.34 7.38
C GLU A 513 27.28 4.90 7.09
N THR A 514 26.13 4.49 7.63
CA THR A 514 25.50 3.20 7.35
C THR A 514 24.86 3.10 5.98
N THR A 515 24.69 4.22 5.27
CA THR A 515 24.08 4.27 3.94
C THR A 515 25.04 3.68 2.90
N PRO A 516 24.63 2.68 2.10
CA PRO A 516 25.49 2.06 1.10
C PRO A 516 25.99 3.02 0.03
N GLU A 517 27.18 2.74 -0.52
CA GLU A 517 27.79 3.57 -1.56
C GLU A 517 26.95 3.62 -2.84
N SER A 518 26.29 2.49 -3.18
CA SER A 518 25.36 2.37 -4.32
C SER A 518 24.29 3.46 -4.32
N ILE A 519 23.82 3.90 -3.16
CA ILE A 519 22.78 4.95 -3.02
C ILE A 519 23.27 6.32 -3.49
N TYR A 520 24.56 6.59 -3.47
CA TYR A 520 25.08 7.89 -3.92
C TYR A 520 25.27 7.94 -5.44
N GLU A 521 25.49 6.79 -6.07
CA GLU A 521 25.85 6.67 -7.49
C GLU A 521 24.65 6.28 -8.37
N ASP A 522 23.82 5.34 -7.91
CA ASP A 522 22.70 4.80 -8.65
C ASP A 522 21.69 5.90 -8.99
N THR A 523 21.26 5.93 -10.24
CA THR A 523 20.22 6.87 -10.71
C THR A 523 18.82 6.48 -10.24
N HIS A 524 18.61 5.20 -9.92
CA HIS A 524 17.31 4.64 -9.58
C HIS A 524 17.36 3.68 -8.39
N LEU A 525 16.30 3.69 -7.60
CA LEU A 525 16.01 2.70 -6.57
C LEU A 525 15.17 1.57 -7.18
N GLN A 526 15.52 0.34 -6.82
CA GLN A 526 14.77 -0.86 -7.19
C GLN A 526 13.86 -1.27 -6.03
N LEU A 527 12.58 -0.96 -6.14
CA LEU A 527 11.59 -1.18 -5.09
C LEU A 527 10.70 -2.38 -5.39
N MET A 528 10.36 -3.13 -4.34
CA MET A 528 9.48 -4.29 -4.39
C MET A 528 8.62 -4.43 -3.13
N ASP A 529 7.72 -5.41 -3.16
CA ASP A 529 6.82 -5.75 -2.05
C ASP A 529 7.59 -5.99 -0.75
N ALA A 530 7.20 -5.26 0.30
CA ALA A 530 7.77 -5.39 1.64
C ALA A 530 7.56 -6.77 2.28
N GLY A 531 6.58 -7.55 1.80
CA GLY A 531 6.35 -8.93 2.19
C GLY A 531 7.55 -9.85 1.89
N MET A 532 8.49 -9.41 1.04
CA MET A 532 9.78 -10.09 0.84
C MET A 532 10.73 -9.98 2.04
N SER A 533 10.57 -8.96 2.89
CA SER A 533 11.34 -8.80 4.12
C SER A 533 10.56 -9.26 5.34
N ASN A 534 9.33 -8.78 5.51
CA ASN A 534 8.44 -9.16 6.60
C ASN A 534 7.00 -8.94 6.17
N ASN A 535 6.15 -9.94 6.38
CA ASN A 535 4.75 -9.85 6.00
C ASN A 535 3.91 -8.96 6.94
N LEU A 536 4.47 -8.44 8.03
CA LEU A 536 3.86 -7.44 8.92
C LEU A 536 4.66 -6.11 8.92
N PRO A 537 4.03 -4.95 8.65
CA PRO A 537 4.71 -3.65 8.58
C PRO A 537 4.96 -3.05 9.98
N ILE A 538 5.75 -3.75 10.80
CA ILE A 538 6.05 -3.31 12.17
C ILE A 538 7.14 -2.23 12.17
N TYR A 539 8.11 -2.32 11.27
CA TYR A 539 9.28 -1.44 11.19
C TYR A 539 8.93 0.05 11.21
N PRO A 540 8.04 0.56 10.33
CA PRO A 540 7.73 1.98 10.30
C PRO A 540 7.10 2.44 11.63
N LEU A 541 6.32 1.58 12.29
CA LEU A 541 5.61 1.94 13.52
C LEU A 541 6.52 2.08 14.73
N LEU A 542 7.70 1.45 14.70
CA LEU A 542 8.70 1.55 15.75
C LEU A 542 9.66 2.74 15.58
N ARG A 543 9.48 3.54 14.52
CA ARG A 543 10.27 4.74 14.28
C ARG A 543 10.19 5.71 15.47
N PRO A 544 11.33 6.27 15.93
CA PRO A 544 11.34 7.28 16.98
C PRO A 544 10.41 8.46 16.67
N GLY A 545 9.62 8.86 17.67
CA GLY A 545 8.65 9.96 17.57
C GLY A 545 7.21 9.52 17.35
N ARG A 546 6.94 8.30 16.86
CA ARG A 546 5.56 7.75 16.77
C ARG A 546 5.04 7.28 18.12
N GLU A 547 5.92 6.81 19.00
CA GLU A 547 5.61 6.44 20.39
C GLU A 547 4.39 5.49 20.51
N VAL A 548 4.35 4.45 19.68
CA VAL A 548 3.25 3.48 19.67
C VAL A 548 3.22 2.71 20.99
N ASP A 549 2.08 2.79 21.71
CA ASP A 549 1.87 2.09 22.97
C ASP A 549 1.20 0.72 22.77
N VAL A 550 0.31 0.63 21.77
CA VAL A 550 -0.46 -0.58 21.42
C VAL A 550 -0.35 -0.83 19.93
N LEU A 551 0.10 -2.02 19.54
CA LEU A 551 0.13 -2.49 18.16
C LEU A 551 -0.89 -3.61 17.99
N ILE A 552 -1.85 -3.44 17.09
CA ILE A 552 -2.87 -4.43 16.75
C ILE A 552 -2.57 -4.99 15.36
N ALA A 553 -2.24 -6.28 15.28
CA ALA A 553 -1.87 -6.94 14.04
C ALA A 553 -2.95 -7.90 13.57
N PHE A 554 -3.49 -7.65 12.38
CA PHE A 554 -4.34 -8.59 11.64
C PHE A 554 -3.48 -9.34 10.63
N ASP A 555 -3.32 -10.64 10.87
CA ASP A 555 -2.46 -11.51 10.08
C ASP A 555 -3.31 -12.44 9.22
N ALA A 556 -3.29 -12.17 7.92
CA ALA A 556 -3.91 -12.96 6.87
C ALA A 556 -2.86 -13.69 6.02
N SER A 557 -1.69 -14.02 6.59
CA SER A 557 -0.67 -14.85 5.93
C SER A 557 -1.21 -16.27 5.66
N ALA A 558 -0.66 -16.98 4.68
CA ALA A 558 -1.06 -18.37 4.41
C ALA A 558 -0.35 -19.36 5.36
N ASP A 559 0.76 -18.89 5.90
CA ASP A 559 1.86 -19.56 6.58
C ASP A 559 1.92 -19.16 8.06
N ILE A 560 0.79 -18.69 8.61
CA ILE A 560 0.65 -18.18 10.00
C ILE A 560 1.32 -19.09 11.02
N LYS A 561 1.23 -20.42 10.88
CA LYS A 561 1.77 -21.40 11.84
C LYS A 561 3.23 -21.81 11.59
N THR A 562 3.75 -21.58 10.38
CA THR A 562 5.09 -22.02 9.98
C THR A 562 6.11 -20.89 10.02
N GLU A 563 5.69 -19.67 9.67
CA GLU A 563 6.55 -18.48 9.67
C GLU A 563 6.14 -17.52 10.77
N ASN A 564 7.08 -17.18 11.65
CA ASN A 564 6.83 -16.28 12.77
C ASN A 564 7.25 -14.85 12.41
N TRP A 565 6.40 -14.16 11.63
CA TRP A 565 6.60 -12.78 11.17
C TRP A 565 6.78 -11.76 12.31
N LEU A 566 6.16 -12.01 13.47
CA LEU A 566 6.33 -11.19 14.67
C LEU A 566 7.75 -11.29 15.24
N SER A 567 8.37 -12.48 15.22
CA SER A 567 9.73 -12.69 15.73
C SER A 567 10.79 -11.97 14.89
N VAL A 568 10.52 -11.70 13.62
CA VAL A 568 11.44 -10.97 12.73
C VAL A 568 11.62 -9.51 13.21
N ALA A 569 10.59 -8.92 13.82
CA ALA A 569 10.67 -7.59 14.42
C ALA A 569 11.56 -7.55 15.68
N ASP A 570 11.81 -8.68 16.36
CA ASP A 570 12.72 -8.73 17.53
C ASP A 570 14.15 -8.35 17.11
N GLY A 571 14.60 -8.83 15.96
CA GLY A 571 15.93 -8.52 15.43
C GLY A 571 16.11 -7.02 15.18
N TYR A 572 15.11 -6.41 14.55
CA TYR A 572 15.11 -4.98 14.28
C TYR A 572 15.01 -4.13 15.56
N ALA A 573 14.10 -4.46 16.47
CA ALA A 573 13.96 -3.77 17.74
C ALA A 573 15.27 -3.81 18.55
N ARG A 574 16.00 -4.93 18.53
CA ARG A 574 17.33 -5.05 19.15
C ARG A 574 18.38 -4.21 18.42
N GLN A 575 18.48 -4.34 17.10
CA GLN A 575 19.46 -3.61 16.29
C GLN A 575 19.33 -2.09 16.46
N ARG A 576 18.10 -1.60 16.61
CA ARG A 576 17.77 -0.17 16.75
C ARG A 576 17.63 0.29 18.21
N GLY A 577 17.81 -0.60 19.18
CA GLY A 577 17.72 -0.26 20.61
C GLY A 577 16.32 0.19 21.06
N ILE A 578 15.26 -0.28 20.40
CA ILE A 578 13.88 0.02 20.74
C ILE A 578 13.54 -0.63 22.09
N LYS A 579 13.34 0.19 23.12
CA LYS A 579 12.93 -0.26 24.45
C LYS A 579 11.43 -0.60 24.46
N GLY A 580 11.04 -1.62 25.22
CA GLY A 580 9.62 -1.95 25.41
C GLY A 580 9.02 -2.89 24.38
N TRP A 581 9.74 -3.36 23.36
CA TRP A 581 9.24 -4.40 22.45
C TRP A 581 9.15 -5.76 23.18
N PRO A 582 8.06 -6.54 23.03
CA PRO A 582 7.97 -7.89 23.58
C PRO A 582 8.92 -8.84 22.84
N VAL A 583 9.62 -9.71 23.57
CA VAL A 583 10.60 -10.64 22.95
C VAL A 583 10.03 -12.05 22.93
N GLY A 584 10.33 -12.78 21.86
CA GLY A 584 9.84 -14.13 21.65
C GLY A 584 8.39 -14.16 21.20
N LEU A 585 7.92 -13.10 20.53
CA LEU A 585 6.56 -13.02 20.00
C LEU A 585 6.28 -14.14 18.99
N GLY A 586 5.00 -14.49 18.87
CA GLY A 586 4.48 -15.40 17.85
C GLY A 586 4.47 -16.88 18.24
N TRP A 587 4.24 -17.73 17.25
CA TRP A 587 3.98 -19.16 17.43
C TRP A 587 5.20 -19.89 18.03
N PRO A 588 4.98 -20.92 18.88
CA PRO A 588 6.08 -21.72 19.42
C PRO A 588 6.92 -22.28 18.27
N LYS A 589 8.25 -22.13 18.35
CA LYS A 589 9.15 -22.72 17.35
C LYS A 589 8.97 -24.23 17.41
N SER A 590 8.48 -24.85 16.34
CA SER A 590 8.62 -26.29 16.14
C SER A 590 10.12 -26.61 16.18
N SER A 591 10.49 -27.77 16.74
CA SER A 591 11.88 -28.18 16.90
C SER A 591 12.60 -28.52 15.59
N ASP A 592 12.13 -28.00 14.45
CA ASP A 592 12.84 -28.11 13.19
C ASP A 592 13.93 -27.04 13.16
N THR A 593 15.16 -27.50 13.00
CA THR A 593 16.36 -26.67 13.06
C THR A 593 16.27 -25.54 12.03
N THR A 594 16.69 -24.34 12.43
CA THR A 594 16.88 -23.17 11.56
C THR A 594 17.67 -23.47 10.28
N GLU A 595 18.52 -24.51 10.30
CA GLU A 595 19.22 -25.04 9.13
C GLU A 595 18.30 -25.69 8.08
N LYS A 596 17.16 -26.25 8.49
CA LYS A 596 16.19 -26.92 7.61
C LYS A 596 15.27 -25.90 6.93
N ALA A 597 14.82 -24.87 7.65
CA ALA A 597 14.06 -23.75 7.08
C ALA A 597 14.91 -22.90 6.12
N ALA A 598 16.17 -22.63 6.48
CA ALA A 598 17.14 -21.98 5.59
C ALA A 598 17.47 -22.85 4.36
N ARG A 599 17.58 -24.18 4.53
CA ARG A 599 17.71 -25.12 3.41
C ARG A 599 16.47 -25.19 2.52
N GLN A 600 15.26 -25.13 3.08
CA GLN A 600 14.01 -25.12 2.32
C GLN A 600 13.86 -23.83 1.50
N LEU A 601 14.27 -22.68 2.06
CA LEU A 601 14.38 -21.43 1.31
C LEU A 601 15.49 -21.47 0.24
N GLU A 602 16.58 -22.19 0.49
CA GLU A 602 17.65 -22.45 -0.50
C GLU A 602 17.21 -23.42 -1.60
N GLU A 603 16.44 -24.46 -1.28
CA GLU A 603 15.93 -25.45 -2.22
C GLU A 603 14.74 -24.88 -3.03
N ALA A 604 14.00 -23.90 -2.51
CA ALA A 604 12.91 -23.19 -3.17
C ALA A 604 13.37 -22.20 -4.26
N GLN A 605 14.65 -21.84 -4.30
CA GLN A 605 15.22 -21.07 -5.40
C GLN A 605 15.45 -21.99 -6.61
N ALA A 606 14.56 -21.92 -7.59
CA ALA A 606 14.72 -22.62 -8.85
C ALA A 606 15.69 -21.87 -9.76
N SER A 607 16.71 -22.57 -10.26
CA SER A 607 17.68 -21.99 -11.19
C SER A 607 17.21 -22.04 -12.65
N THR A 608 16.18 -22.84 -12.94
CA THR A 608 15.62 -23.03 -14.29
C THR A 608 14.10 -23.24 -14.26
N ALA A 609 13.41 -22.91 -15.37
CA ALA A 609 11.96 -23.06 -15.50
C ALA A 609 11.47 -24.53 -15.41
N ALA A 610 12.32 -25.51 -15.75
CA ALA A 610 11.99 -26.94 -15.66
C ALA A 610 12.09 -27.46 -14.22
N GLU A 611 13.11 -27.01 -13.48
CA GLU A 611 13.32 -27.33 -12.07
C GLU A 611 12.24 -26.69 -11.19
N ALA A 612 11.87 -25.44 -11.50
CA ALA A 612 10.69 -24.76 -10.97
C ALA A 612 9.40 -25.58 -11.17
N ASN A 613 9.26 -26.22 -12.32
CA ASN A 613 8.07 -27.00 -12.65
C ASN A 613 7.97 -28.30 -11.84
N SER A 614 9.10 -28.99 -11.62
CA SER A 614 9.19 -30.21 -10.81
C SER A 614 8.98 -29.91 -9.33
N LYS A 615 9.68 -28.91 -8.80
CA LYS A 615 9.57 -28.48 -7.39
C LYS A 615 8.17 -27.98 -7.03
N LEU A 616 7.39 -27.55 -8.02
CA LEU A 616 5.99 -27.15 -7.85
C LEU A 616 5.04 -28.36 -7.79
N GLU A 617 5.34 -29.45 -8.50
CA GLU A 617 4.61 -30.72 -8.32
C GLU A 617 4.96 -31.34 -6.97
N ASP A 618 6.22 -31.24 -6.55
CA ASP A 618 6.68 -31.68 -5.23
C ASP A 618 6.04 -30.81 -4.12
N ALA A 619 6.02 -29.48 -4.26
CA ALA A 619 5.36 -28.59 -3.29
C ALA A 619 3.84 -28.77 -3.23
N LYS A 620 3.18 -29.11 -4.36
CA LYS A 620 1.75 -29.48 -4.36
C LYS A 620 1.52 -30.85 -3.72
N ALA A 621 2.45 -31.80 -3.89
CA ALA A 621 2.40 -33.08 -3.22
C ALA A 621 2.63 -32.94 -1.71
N ASP A 622 3.60 -32.13 -1.31
CA ASP A 622 3.89 -31.77 0.09
C ASP A 622 2.74 -30.98 0.71
N GLN A 623 2.11 -30.07 -0.04
CA GLN A 623 0.91 -29.37 0.43
C GLN A 623 -0.27 -30.34 0.55
N ALA A 624 -0.44 -31.30 -0.38
CA ALA A 624 -1.46 -32.34 -0.28
C ALA A 624 -1.19 -33.35 0.86
N GLU A 625 0.07 -33.61 1.18
CA GLU A 625 0.51 -34.44 2.31
C GLU A 625 0.35 -33.67 3.64
N HIS A 626 0.70 -32.39 3.67
CA HIS A 626 0.45 -31.47 4.79
C HIS A 626 -1.05 -31.29 5.06
N LEU A 627 -1.88 -31.19 4.01
CA LEU A 627 -3.34 -31.17 4.14
C LEU A 627 -3.88 -32.49 4.73
N LYS A 628 -3.22 -33.63 4.50
CA LYS A 628 -3.54 -34.89 5.15
C LYS A 628 -3.08 -34.92 6.61
N ASP A 629 -1.86 -34.50 6.91
CA ASP A 629 -1.34 -34.44 8.28
C ASP A 629 -2.16 -33.51 9.18
N VAL A 630 -2.57 -32.35 8.65
CA VAL A 630 -3.45 -31.39 9.35
C VAL A 630 -4.89 -31.94 9.46
N ALA A 631 -5.39 -32.67 8.46
CA ALA A 631 -6.69 -33.34 8.55
C ALA A 631 -6.68 -34.49 9.58
N GLU A 632 -5.57 -35.21 9.72
CA GLU A 632 -5.39 -36.26 10.73
C GLU A 632 -5.24 -35.66 12.15
N SER A 633 -4.61 -34.48 12.28
CA SER A 633 -4.50 -33.76 13.56
C SER A 633 -5.82 -33.13 14.04
N LYS A 634 -6.84 -32.98 13.18
CA LYS A 634 -8.18 -32.44 13.52
C LYS A 634 -9.00 -33.34 14.47
N THR A 635 -8.57 -34.56 14.78
CA THR A 635 -9.34 -35.49 15.64
C THR A 635 -9.16 -35.29 17.16
N GLN A 636 -8.31 -34.36 17.61
CA GLN A 636 -8.20 -34.02 19.03
C GLN A 636 -8.19 -32.50 19.26
N LEU A 637 -9.36 -31.94 19.55
CA LEU A 637 -9.45 -30.63 20.21
C LEU A 637 -8.94 -30.80 21.67
N PRO A 638 -7.88 -30.08 22.12
CA PRO A 638 -7.51 -30.11 23.51
C PRO A 638 -8.54 -29.32 24.31
N ARG A 639 -9.18 -29.99 25.28
CA ARG A 639 -10.15 -29.37 26.19
C ARG A 639 -9.51 -28.52 27.30
N ASN A 640 -8.20 -28.32 27.31
CA ASN A 640 -7.50 -27.46 28.26
C ASN A 640 -6.35 -26.73 27.54
N ALA A 641 -6.47 -25.42 27.35
CA ALA A 641 -5.42 -24.55 26.82
C ALA A 641 -4.41 -24.16 27.92
N GLU A 642 -3.90 -25.16 28.64
CA GLU A 642 -2.87 -25.00 29.67
C GLU A 642 -1.78 -26.06 29.48
N ASP A 643 -1.06 -25.99 28.36
CA ASP A 643 0.39 -26.26 28.26
C ASP A 643 0.77 -26.30 26.77
N HIS A 644 1.68 -25.40 26.37
CA HIS A 644 2.50 -25.42 25.16
C HIS A 644 1.90 -26.03 23.87
N GLY A 645 1.33 -25.21 22.97
CA GLY A 645 0.97 -25.71 21.62
C GLY A 645 0.52 -24.68 20.57
N ASP A 646 -0.64 -24.04 20.72
CA ASP A 646 -1.30 -23.30 19.62
C ASP A 646 -1.76 -21.92 20.10
N LEU A 647 -1.44 -20.83 19.39
CA LEU A 647 -2.01 -19.50 19.65
C LEU A 647 -3.51 -19.49 19.32
N GLY A 648 -4.30 -18.79 20.13
CA GLY A 648 -5.75 -18.65 19.92
C GLY A 648 -6.10 -17.56 18.89
N TYR A 649 -7.40 -17.25 18.75
CA TYR A 649 -7.92 -16.21 17.85
C TYR A 649 -7.46 -14.78 18.15
N CYS A 650 -7.00 -14.54 19.38
CA CYS A 650 -6.40 -13.30 19.80
C CYS A 650 -5.34 -13.60 20.86
N THR A 651 -4.13 -13.09 20.68
CA THR A 651 -3.05 -13.19 21.68
C THR A 651 -2.50 -11.81 21.99
N VAL A 652 -2.27 -11.54 23.27
CA VAL A 652 -1.70 -10.28 23.74
C VAL A 652 -0.34 -10.55 24.37
N TRP A 653 0.65 -9.75 24.01
CA TRP A 653 1.97 -9.72 24.64
C TRP A 653 2.30 -8.31 25.10
N VAL A 654 3.21 -8.18 26.06
CA VAL A 654 3.71 -6.90 26.53
C VAL A 654 5.21 -6.96 26.70
N GLY A 655 5.92 -5.97 26.16
CA GLY A 655 7.36 -5.86 26.39
C GLY A 655 7.70 -5.13 27.69
N THR A 656 8.98 -4.91 27.94
CA THR A 656 9.47 -4.22 29.14
C THR A 656 10.48 -3.14 28.78
N THR A 657 10.43 -2.02 29.50
CA THR A 657 11.36 -0.90 29.36
C THR A 657 12.63 -1.05 30.21
N GLN A 658 12.70 -2.07 31.07
CA GLN A 658 13.90 -2.36 31.86
C GLN A 658 15.05 -2.86 30.97
N GLU A 659 16.28 -2.48 31.34
CA GLU A 659 17.49 -3.02 30.70
C GLU A 659 17.68 -4.48 31.10
N ARG A 660 17.81 -5.35 30.10
CA ARG A 660 18.03 -6.78 30.32
C ARG A 660 19.48 -7.06 30.66
N ALA A 661 19.70 -7.87 31.69
CA ALA A 661 21.02 -8.34 32.09
C ALA A 661 21.52 -9.57 31.29
N SER A 662 20.66 -10.23 30.50
CA SER A 662 21.02 -11.44 29.76
C SER A 662 20.91 -11.27 28.24
N THR A 663 21.89 -11.83 27.53
CA THR A 663 22.01 -11.87 26.06
C THR A 663 21.42 -13.14 25.43
N SER A 664 20.73 -13.99 26.20
CA SER A 664 20.25 -15.29 25.71
C SER A 664 19.09 -15.13 24.74
N GLU A 665 19.20 -15.77 23.57
CA GLU A 665 18.19 -15.75 22.50
C GLU A 665 16.92 -16.56 22.84
N ASP A 666 16.98 -17.44 23.84
CA ASP A 666 15.91 -18.34 24.25
C ASP A 666 15.04 -17.76 25.37
N VAL A 667 14.34 -16.66 25.11
CA VAL A 667 13.23 -16.24 25.98
C VAL A 667 11.93 -16.81 25.40
N PRO A 668 11.22 -17.70 26.11
CA PRO A 668 9.97 -18.26 25.63
C PRO A 668 8.90 -17.18 25.51
N SER A 669 8.08 -17.28 24.46
CA SER A 669 6.88 -16.45 24.27
C SER A 669 6.00 -16.50 25.52
N LYS A 670 5.74 -15.35 26.14
CA LYS A 670 4.83 -15.23 27.29
C LYS A 670 3.66 -14.32 26.93
N ALA A 671 2.53 -14.92 26.58
CA ALA A 671 1.28 -14.19 26.44
C ALA A 671 0.84 -13.61 27.79
N VAL A 672 0.24 -12.41 27.77
CA VAL A 672 -0.37 -11.76 28.92
C VAL A 672 -1.55 -12.61 29.38
N LYS A 673 -1.52 -13.03 30.65
CA LYS A 673 -2.62 -13.79 31.26
C LYS A 673 -3.55 -12.87 32.04
N ASP A 674 -2.96 -11.90 32.74
CA ASP A 674 -3.68 -10.99 33.62
C ASP A 674 -3.43 -9.52 33.27
N ASP A 675 -4.45 -8.67 33.48
CA ASP A 675 -4.40 -7.24 33.14
C ASP A 675 -3.32 -6.47 33.93
N TRP A 676 -2.92 -6.97 35.11
CA TRP A 676 -1.88 -6.32 35.93
C TRP A 676 -0.51 -6.31 35.25
N GLU A 677 -0.22 -7.26 34.36
CA GLU A 677 1.05 -7.32 33.62
C GLU A 677 1.19 -6.14 32.65
N LEU A 678 0.07 -5.68 32.10
CA LEU A 678 0.01 -4.50 31.24
C LEU A 678 0.11 -3.20 32.04
N MET A 679 -0.27 -3.23 33.32
CA MET A 679 -0.28 -2.10 34.25
C MET A 679 1.05 -1.86 34.96
N ASP A 680 2.04 -2.74 34.75
CA ASP A 680 3.36 -2.60 35.36
C ASP A 680 4.00 -1.25 34.94
N PRO A 681 4.61 -0.47 35.87
CA PRO A 681 5.28 0.78 35.53
C PRO A 681 6.36 0.63 34.46
N ASP A 682 7.00 -0.53 34.38
CA ASP A 682 8.05 -0.84 33.43
C ASP A 682 7.55 -1.65 32.22
N ALA A 683 6.22 -1.81 32.06
CA ALA A 683 5.66 -2.38 30.85
C ALA A 683 5.84 -1.42 29.66
N GLY A 684 6.21 -2.01 28.52
CA GLY A 684 6.46 -1.33 27.25
C GLY A 684 5.27 -1.37 26.31
N ILE A 685 5.56 -1.68 25.05
CA ILE A 685 4.61 -1.80 23.94
C ILE A 685 3.77 -3.06 24.15
N ALA A 686 2.45 -2.93 24.03
CA ALA A 686 1.53 -4.06 24.00
C ALA A 686 1.24 -4.46 22.55
N VAL A 687 1.39 -5.75 22.23
CA VAL A 687 1.10 -6.31 20.90
C VAL A 687 -0.13 -7.19 21.02
N VAL A 688 -1.19 -6.87 20.28
CA VAL A 688 -2.42 -7.63 20.14
C VAL A 688 -2.42 -8.25 18.74
N TYR A 689 -2.51 -9.57 18.65
CA TYR A 689 -2.38 -10.30 17.39
C TYR A 689 -3.60 -11.15 17.11
N PHE A 690 -4.10 -11.00 15.89
CA PHE A 690 -5.27 -11.67 15.34
C PHE A 690 -4.87 -12.46 14.09
N PRO A 691 -4.59 -13.77 14.22
CA PRO A 691 -4.43 -14.64 13.06
C PRO A 691 -5.79 -14.95 12.42
N LEU A 692 -5.87 -14.91 11.09
CA LEU A 692 -7.03 -15.36 10.34
C LEU A 692 -7.09 -16.88 10.37
N MET A 693 -8.05 -17.42 11.13
CA MET A 693 -8.17 -18.87 11.36
C MET A 693 -9.61 -19.32 11.19
N SER A 694 -9.81 -20.57 10.79
CA SER A 694 -11.15 -21.17 10.74
C SER A 694 -11.86 -21.02 12.09
N ASN A 695 -13.13 -20.63 12.03
CA ASN A 695 -13.93 -20.33 13.21
C ASN A 695 -15.22 -21.16 13.18
N PRO A 696 -15.55 -21.91 14.24
CA PRO A 696 -16.79 -22.70 14.31
C PRO A 696 -18.07 -21.88 14.09
N LYS A 697 -18.04 -20.56 14.30
CA LYS A 697 -19.18 -19.66 14.04
C LYS A 697 -19.44 -19.43 12.54
N VAL A 698 -18.50 -19.80 11.67
CA VAL A 698 -18.58 -19.66 10.21
C VAL A 698 -18.25 -21.01 9.58
N GLU A 699 -19.28 -21.85 9.45
CA GLU A 699 -19.14 -23.21 8.91
C GLU A 699 -18.70 -23.19 7.45
N GLY A 700 -17.80 -24.12 7.07
CA GLY A 700 -17.37 -24.30 5.67
C GLY A 700 -16.33 -23.30 5.15
N VAL A 701 -15.84 -22.39 6.00
CA VAL A 701 -14.81 -21.41 5.66
C VAL A 701 -13.54 -21.67 6.48
N ASP A 702 -12.51 -22.18 5.81
CA ASP A 702 -11.18 -22.49 6.34
C ASP A 702 -10.12 -21.83 5.43
N PRO A 703 -9.40 -20.80 5.94
CA PRO A 703 -8.38 -20.07 5.18
C PRO A 703 -7.27 -20.95 4.60
N VAL A 704 -7.05 -22.14 5.16
CA VAL A 704 -6.00 -23.06 4.72
C VAL A 704 -6.49 -23.98 3.61
N THR A 705 -7.75 -24.43 3.68
CA THR A 705 -8.25 -25.47 2.76
C THR A 705 -9.16 -24.95 1.64
N ASN A 706 -9.73 -23.75 1.77
CA ASN A 706 -10.57 -23.17 0.72
C ASN A 706 -9.72 -22.51 -0.38
N ASP A 707 -9.74 -23.05 -1.59
CA ASP A 707 -8.93 -22.60 -2.73
C ASP A 707 -9.07 -21.10 -3.06
N TYR A 708 -10.26 -20.53 -2.90
CA TYR A 708 -10.49 -19.11 -3.18
C TYR A 708 -9.75 -18.18 -2.20
N MET A 709 -9.32 -18.70 -1.04
CA MET A 709 -8.48 -17.97 -0.07
C MET A 709 -6.98 -18.18 -0.31
N SER A 710 -6.58 -18.84 -1.40
CA SER A 710 -5.18 -18.87 -1.82
C SER A 710 -4.63 -17.45 -2.03
N THR A 711 -3.37 -17.23 -1.66
CA THR A 711 -2.67 -15.95 -1.87
C THR A 711 -2.66 -15.56 -3.35
N TRP A 712 -2.73 -16.55 -4.24
CA TRP A 712 -2.66 -16.40 -5.70
C TRP A 712 -4.03 -16.30 -6.37
N ASN A 713 -5.13 -16.43 -5.62
CA ASN A 713 -6.44 -16.27 -6.19
C ASN A 713 -6.78 -14.79 -6.42
N PHE A 714 -7.07 -14.44 -7.67
CA PHE A 714 -7.46 -13.09 -8.09
C PHE A 714 -8.95 -12.95 -8.43
N VAL A 715 -9.78 -13.96 -8.11
CA VAL A 715 -11.21 -13.97 -8.42
C VAL A 715 -12.02 -14.32 -7.18
N TYR A 716 -12.84 -13.39 -6.71
CA TYR A 716 -13.75 -13.60 -5.59
C TYR A 716 -15.18 -13.31 -6.02
N THR A 717 -16.07 -14.28 -5.84
CA THR A 717 -17.50 -14.02 -5.96
C THR A 717 -17.99 -13.14 -4.79
N PRO A 718 -19.15 -12.48 -4.91
CA PRO A 718 -19.73 -11.76 -3.79
C PRO A 718 -19.94 -12.63 -2.54
N GLU A 719 -20.27 -13.91 -2.73
CA GLU A 719 -20.44 -14.89 -1.65
C GLU A 719 -19.10 -15.24 -0.98
N ASP A 720 -18.03 -15.42 -1.78
CA ASP A 720 -16.68 -15.62 -1.22
C ASP A 720 -16.27 -14.44 -0.33
N ILE A 721 -16.57 -13.21 -0.78
CA ILE A 721 -16.28 -12.01 0.02
C ILE A 721 -17.10 -11.99 1.30
N ASP A 722 -18.38 -12.32 1.24
CA ASP A 722 -19.22 -12.43 2.44
C ASP A 722 -18.67 -13.47 3.42
N ASN A 723 -18.20 -14.60 2.92
CA ASN A 723 -17.60 -15.67 3.72
C ASN A 723 -16.31 -15.21 4.42
N VAL A 724 -15.37 -14.59 3.68
CA VAL A 724 -14.12 -14.08 4.26
C VAL A 724 -14.38 -12.95 5.26
N VAL A 725 -15.27 -12.01 4.94
CA VAL A 725 -15.64 -10.92 5.85
C VAL A 725 -16.29 -11.46 7.11
N SER A 726 -17.19 -12.44 6.99
CA SER A 726 -17.83 -13.10 8.13
C SER A 726 -16.82 -13.82 9.01
N LEU A 727 -15.85 -14.51 8.42
CA LEU A 727 -14.78 -15.18 9.15
C LEU A 727 -13.91 -14.17 9.92
N ALA A 728 -13.46 -13.10 9.25
CA ALA A 728 -12.65 -12.06 9.86
C ALA A 728 -13.37 -11.40 11.05
N ARG A 729 -14.67 -11.11 10.89
CA ARG A 729 -15.53 -10.59 11.97
C ARG A 729 -15.63 -11.58 13.13
N ALA A 730 -15.83 -12.86 12.84
CA ALA A 730 -15.91 -13.90 13.87
C ALA A 730 -14.60 -14.04 14.64
N ASN A 731 -13.44 -14.00 13.98
CA ASN A 731 -12.13 -14.02 14.66
C ASN A 731 -11.92 -12.77 15.53
N PHE A 732 -12.25 -11.58 15.03
CA PHE A 732 -12.15 -10.35 15.83
C PHE A 732 -13.04 -10.41 17.08
N GLU A 733 -14.26 -10.93 16.95
CA GLU A 733 -15.21 -11.03 18.07
C GLU A 733 -14.69 -11.91 19.21
N GLU A 734 -13.92 -12.97 18.92
CA GLU A 734 -13.28 -13.80 19.95
C GLU A 734 -12.26 -13.00 20.80
N GLY A 735 -11.59 -12.00 20.20
CA GLY A 735 -10.59 -11.17 20.85
C GLY A 735 -11.05 -9.77 21.26
N ARG A 736 -12.32 -9.41 21.00
CA ARG A 736 -12.82 -8.03 21.16
C ARG A 736 -12.66 -7.52 22.59
N GLU A 737 -13.14 -8.27 23.58
CA GLU A 737 -13.05 -7.85 24.99
C GLU A 737 -11.61 -7.88 25.51
N GLN A 738 -10.79 -8.84 25.06
CA GLN A 738 -9.38 -8.89 25.43
C GLN A 738 -8.61 -7.67 24.88
N THR A 739 -8.90 -7.26 23.65
CA THR A 739 -8.34 -6.04 23.04
C THR A 739 -8.79 -4.79 23.81
N ARG A 740 -10.08 -4.71 24.15
CA ARG A 740 -10.62 -3.59 24.94
C ARG A 740 -9.96 -3.48 26.31
N ARG A 741 -9.77 -4.61 27.00
CA ARG A 741 -9.04 -4.67 28.29
C ARG A 741 -7.58 -4.24 28.13
N CYS A 742 -6.92 -4.68 27.07
CA CYS A 742 -5.54 -4.27 26.76
C CYS A 742 -5.43 -2.75 26.61
N VAL A 743 -6.29 -2.14 25.78
CA VAL A 743 -6.32 -0.68 25.57
C VAL A 743 -6.62 0.05 26.88
N ARG A 744 -7.57 -0.44 27.68
CA ARG A 744 -7.87 0.12 29.00
C ARG A 744 -6.67 0.07 29.94
N ALA A 745 -5.99 -1.06 30.06
CA ALA A 745 -4.84 -1.22 30.93
C ALA A 745 -3.71 -0.25 30.53
N VAL A 746 -3.42 -0.13 29.23
CA VAL A 746 -2.41 0.83 28.77
C VAL A 746 -2.81 2.27 29.08
N TYR A 747 -4.07 2.65 28.88
CA TYR A 747 -4.60 3.97 29.28
C TYR A 747 -4.43 4.23 30.79
N GLU A 748 -4.86 3.29 31.63
CA GLU A 748 -4.77 3.43 33.09
C GLU A 748 -3.32 3.50 33.57
N ARG A 749 -2.40 2.76 32.93
CA ARG A 749 -0.95 2.86 33.18
C ARG A 749 -0.42 4.26 32.86
N LYS A 750 -0.77 4.83 31.70
CA LYS A 750 -0.34 6.19 31.32
C LYS A 750 -0.90 7.24 32.27
N LYS A 751 -2.19 7.13 32.61
CA LYS A 751 -2.85 7.97 33.61
C LYS A 751 -2.13 7.96 34.95
N LYS A 752 -1.82 6.77 35.48
CA LYS A 752 -1.09 6.61 36.74
C LYS A 752 0.29 7.26 36.67
N LYS A 753 1.05 7.05 35.59
CA LYS A 753 2.38 7.68 35.39
C LYS A 753 2.30 9.21 35.38
N ARG A 754 1.29 9.79 34.71
CA ARG A 754 1.06 11.24 34.70
C ARG A 754 0.73 11.77 36.09
N GLU A 755 -0.21 11.14 36.79
CA GLU A 755 -0.62 11.56 38.14
C GLU A 755 0.52 11.50 39.16
N GLU A 756 1.37 10.47 39.06
CA GLU A 756 2.59 10.33 39.87
C GLU A 756 3.60 11.44 39.55
N LYS A 757 3.83 11.74 38.27
CA LYS A 757 4.70 12.85 37.83
C LYS A 757 4.19 14.20 38.34
N GLU A 758 2.91 14.50 38.15
CA GLU A 758 2.28 15.74 38.63
C GLU A 758 2.33 15.86 40.17
N SER A 759 2.15 14.75 40.88
CA SER A 759 2.30 14.69 42.33
C SER A 759 3.74 15.00 42.76
N ALA A 760 4.73 14.39 42.10
CA ALA A 760 6.15 14.62 42.36
C ALA A 760 6.55 16.09 42.11
N GLU A 761 6.11 16.67 40.98
CA GLU A 761 6.34 18.08 40.67
C GLU A 761 5.67 19.02 41.66
N ARG A 762 4.45 18.71 42.11
CA ARG A 762 3.75 19.48 43.16
C ARG A 762 4.52 19.42 44.48
N GLN A 763 5.03 18.25 44.86
CA GLN A 763 5.85 18.09 46.05
C GLN A 763 7.18 18.85 45.94
N GLU A 764 7.83 18.84 44.77
CA GLU A 764 9.06 19.57 44.55
C GLU A 764 8.83 21.09 44.59
N ARG A 765 7.79 21.58 43.92
CA ARG A 765 7.36 22.98 43.98
C ARG A 765 7.05 23.40 45.42
N TRP A 766 6.38 22.54 46.18
CA TRP A 766 6.11 22.78 47.60
C TRP A 766 7.40 22.82 48.43
N ARG A 767 8.30 21.83 48.29
CA ARG A 767 9.62 21.80 48.96
C ARG A 767 10.46 23.03 48.62
N ARG A 768 10.43 23.51 47.37
CA ARG A 768 11.10 24.74 46.95
C ARG A 768 10.50 25.97 47.64
N LYS A 769 9.17 26.08 47.70
CA LYS A 769 8.50 27.17 48.45
C LYS A 769 8.81 27.11 49.95
N VAL A 770 8.91 25.91 50.54
CA VAL A 770 9.32 25.73 51.95
C VAL A 770 10.76 26.23 52.16
N ARG A 771 11.70 25.82 51.29
CA ARG A 771 13.10 26.28 51.33
C ARG A 771 13.24 27.79 51.19
N LEU A 772 12.39 28.42 50.38
CA LEU A 772 12.36 29.87 50.19
C LEU A 772 11.61 30.61 51.33
N GLY A 773 11.05 29.90 52.32
CA GLY A 773 10.30 30.50 53.43
C GLY A 773 8.99 31.19 52.99
N ILE A 774 8.43 30.79 51.84
CA ILE A 774 7.22 31.37 51.25
C ILE A 774 5.97 30.58 51.70
N VAL A 775 6.14 29.33 52.15
CA VAL A 775 5.02 28.52 52.67
C VAL A 775 4.51 29.09 53.98
N GLY A 776 3.26 29.53 54.00
CA GLY A 776 2.60 30.12 55.17
C GLY A 776 2.63 31.65 55.23
N LYS A 777 3.36 32.33 54.34
CA LYS A 777 3.25 33.79 54.18
C LYS A 777 2.04 34.11 53.30
N LYS A 778 0.89 34.42 53.91
CA LYS A 778 -0.17 35.17 53.22
C LYS A 778 0.45 36.50 52.79
N GLY A 779 0.35 36.81 51.51
CA GLY A 779 1.03 37.95 50.90
C GLY A 779 0.79 39.27 51.64
N GLU A 780 1.87 39.96 51.96
CA GLU A 780 1.90 41.42 51.96
C GLU A 780 2.77 41.82 50.76
N GLY A 781 2.19 42.54 49.80
CA GLY A 781 2.81 43.03 48.55
C GLY A 781 2.64 42.04 47.37
N ASP A 782 2.00 42.36 46.24
CA ASP A 782 1.69 43.65 45.64
C ASP A 782 0.33 43.64 44.92
N HIS A 783 -0.41 44.72 45.16
CA HIS A 783 -1.43 45.22 44.24
C HIS A 783 -0.73 45.69 42.96
N PHE A 784 -0.91 45.04 41.82
CA PHE A 784 -0.76 45.72 40.52
C PHE A 784 -1.77 45.20 39.49
N HIS A 785 -2.80 46.04 39.31
CA HIS A 785 -3.68 46.30 38.17
C HIS A 785 -4.22 45.17 37.27
N LEU A 786 -5.53 44.97 37.40
CA LEU A 786 -6.45 44.73 36.29
C LEU A 786 -6.39 45.91 35.29
N THR A 787 -6.02 45.62 34.05
CA THR A 787 -6.62 46.13 32.80
C THR A 787 -6.35 45.12 31.71
#